data_AF-A0A522A2V6-F1
#
_entry.id   AF-A0A522A2V6-F1
#
_cell.length_a   1.000
_cell.length_b   1.000
_cell.length_c   1.000
_cell.angle_alpha   90.00
_cell.angle_beta   90.00
_cell.angle_gamma   90.00
#
_symmetry.space_group_name_H-M   'P 1'
#
loop_
_entity.id
_entity.type
_entity.pdbx_description
1 polymer ?
#
loop_
_entity_poly.entity_id
_entity_poly.type
_entity_poly.pdbx_seq_one_letter_code
_entity_poly.pdbx_strand_id
1 'polypeptide(L)'
;MQFSRTVLSGVALLALSVWSGQGMAAVDPAVTSGRGLEINSPLKLDAKSLMSMKAGQKVEINFPFVGKKTVVFETTTKGLDGLNYWHGSLDGSPRDRVFLKQVKEGFVGAIRFSGHQLAFKQQPSGELKAVQDVGPVHGQAYALGASVEKGVRDLKGNFAGLAQAEEGAEIALPLPNGQTEVAIVTHRELDQDGFLQIQGVSRMDGTGSPTVVTVGKDAVFGTVMSNGNEYQIVTRQGKTQIVDPAAAGWNRLHGPDHVDATSTDGAQAAAGSVTPQAAGATTSTATVPVPLAAGKIDTTITVFMTYSATYVSQWGTEAVARTRLSNLIQVANAAYANSGTGIAFKIVGWAKVAQGDTTPQVALPAMRGDTGAFKGVAALRRTAGGAMTVFFAPFNTTTGSTNTCGLAYVPGGGAGGMSLFNAQVGTSLFAALNDGQANGYYCEMLSLAHELGHNLGNAHDKANSSFPGVFSYSYGKGISGQFGTVMSYISPRVALFSSPQLTCTASKQPCGTATENVVATMIQTKGTVAALGNAAKASVSTEGSTVVAGWLLNANGTPFTTAATVKPTDARITCGTGTTGLYVCTVPNTISSVTLSVTATGKVAAPAVGSFTVDRLSNTPVNGTRFYLSAAPAPAPVTVKK
;
A
#
# COMPACT_ATOMS: atom_id res chain seq x y z
N MET A 1 -14.27 23.17 -44.47
CA MET A 1 -13.75 23.30 -45.85
C MET A 1 -12.91 22.07 -46.14
N GLN A 2 -13.47 21.14 -46.92
CA GLN A 2 -12.77 19.99 -47.46
C GLN A 2 -11.91 20.44 -48.64
N PHE A 3 -10.69 19.92 -48.77
CA PHE A 3 -10.12 19.64 -50.09
C PHE A 3 -9.34 18.33 -50.05
N SER A 4 -9.86 17.39 -50.83
CA SER A 4 -9.22 16.15 -51.28
C SER A 4 -8.70 16.38 -52.70
N ARG A 5 -7.59 15.75 -53.07
CA ARG A 5 -7.23 15.39 -54.46
C ARG A 5 -6.10 14.35 -54.50
N THR A 6 -6.52 13.08 -54.63
CA THR A 6 -6.25 12.16 -55.76
C THR A 6 -5.44 12.72 -56.96
N VAL A 7 -4.67 12.00 -57.80
CA VAL A 7 -4.17 10.60 -57.89
C VAL A 7 -3.38 10.47 -59.22
N LEU A 8 -2.39 9.56 -59.23
CA LEU A 8 -1.88 8.72 -60.34
C LEU A 8 -1.00 9.19 -61.53
N SER A 9 -0.14 8.21 -61.88
CA SER A 9 0.38 7.79 -63.21
C SER A 9 1.69 8.42 -63.68
N GLY A 10 2.70 7.69 -64.17
CA GLY A 10 2.84 6.25 -64.43
C GLY A 10 3.98 5.99 -65.43
N VAL A 11 4.33 4.70 -65.54
CA VAL A 11 4.95 4.01 -66.69
C VAL A 11 6.49 3.93 -66.77
N ALA A 12 6.91 2.68 -66.99
CA ALA A 12 8.23 2.08 -67.01
C ALA A 12 8.90 2.07 -68.39
N LEU A 13 10.21 1.80 -68.45
CA LEU A 13 10.83 1.03 -69.55
C LEU A 13 12.21 0.44 -69.19
N LEU A 14 12.48 -0.70 -69.82
CA LEU A 14 13.52 -1.73 -69.59
C LEU A 14 14.96 -1.32 -69.96
N ALA A 15 15.97 -1.99 -69.36
CA ALA A 15 16.94 -2.88 -70.06
C ALA A 15 18.03 -3.46 -69.12
N LEU A 16 18.45 -4.69 -69.41
CA LEU A 16 19.41 -5.56 -68.70
C LEU A 16 20.88 -5.24 -69.00
N SER A 17 21.79 -5.39 -68.01
CA SER A 17 23.02 -6.22 -68.13
C SER A 17 23.91 -6.21 -66.86
N VAL A 18 24.15 -7.41 -66.32
CA VAL A 18 25.27 -7.98 -65.53
C VAL A 18 26.50 -7.09 -65.17
N TRP A 19 26.88 -6.98 -63.88
CA TRP A 19 27.86 -7.83 -63.15
C TRP A 19 28.41 -7.19 -61.83
N SER A 20 28.59 -8.06 -60.83
CA SER A 20 29.47 -8.04 -59.64
C SER A 20 29.58 -6.82 -58.71
N GLY A 21 29.20 -7.00 -57.44
CA GLY A 21 29.70 -6.20 -56.32
C GLY A 21 28.92 -6.44 -55.02
N GLN A 22 29.57 -6.99 -54.00
CA GLN A 22 29.02 -7.18 -52.65
C GLN A 22 28.50 -5.86 -52.08
N GLY A 23 27.24 -5.84 -51.64
CA GLY A 23 26.62 -4.69 -51.01
C GLY A 23 25.44 -5.13 -50.15
N MET A 24 25.43 -4.66 -48.90
CA MET A 24 24.44 -4.98 -47.87
C MET A 24 23.00 -4.76 -48.36
N ALA A 25 22.16 -5.79 -48.22
CA ALA A 25 20.72 -5.63 -48.41
C ALA A 25 20.08 -5.17 -47.09
N ALA A 26 19.62 -3.93 -47.11
CA ALA A 26 18.63 -3.39 -46.19
C ALA A 26 17.38 -4.26 -46.18
N VAL A 27 16.82 -4.50 -45.00
CA VAL A 27 15.53 -5.18 -44.84
C VAL A 27 14.42 -4.14 -44.76
N ASP A 28 13.44 -4.29 -45.64
CA ASP A 28 12.20 -3.50 -45.74
C ASP A 28 11.40 -3.47 -44.42
N PRO A 29 10.92 -2.30 -43.94
CA PRO A 29 10.10 -2.18 -42.75
C PRO A 29 8.61 -2.33 -43.09
N ALA A 30 8.16 -3.54 -43.45
CA ALA A 30 6.74 -3.75 -43.75
C ALA A 30 6.21 -5.16 -43.50
N VAL A 31 6.60 -5.84 -42.41
CA VAL A 31 5.81 -6.96 -41.83
C VAL A 31 6.02 -7.03 -40.32
N THR A 32 5.33 -6.19 -39.54
CA THR A 32 5.24 -6.36 -38.09
C THR A 32 4.08 -7.31 -37.75
N SER A 33 4.36 -8.62 -37.77
CA SER A 33 3.52 -9.58 -37.04
C SER A 33 3.98 -9.61 -35.57
N GLY A 34 3.03 -9.63 -34.63
CA GLY A 34 3.25 -9.55 -33.18
C GLY A 34 3.93 -10.77 -32.57
N ARG A 35 5.13 -11.14 -33.04
CA ARG A 35 6.04 -12.06 -32.35
C ARG A 35 7.06 -11.22 -31.61
N GLY A 36 6.99 -11.24 -30.28
CA GLY A 36 8.05 -10.68 -29.44
C GLY A 36 9.39 -11.30 -29.83
N LEU A 37 10.46 -10.51 -29.86
CA LEU A 37 11.82 -11.03 -30.00
C LEU A 37 12.09 -12.06 -28.90
N GLU A 38 12.03 -13.35 -29.24
CA GLU A 38 12.55 -14.44 -28.44
C GLU A 38 14.06 -14.51 -28.67
N ILE A 39 14.84 -13.99 -27.72
CA ILE A 39 16.29 -14.15 -27.76
C ILE A 39 16.61 -15.52 -27.16
N ASN A 40 16.62 -16.55 -28.02
CA ASN A 40 16.91 -17.95 -27.67
C ASN A 40 18.42 -18.29 -27.67
N SER A 41 19.30 -17.28 -27.63
CA SER A 41 20.75 -17.46 -27.47
C SER A 41 21.19 -16.91 -26.12
N PRO A 42 22.14 -17.55 -25.41
CA PRO A 42 22.60 -17.07 -24.11
C PRO A 42 23.22 -15.68 -24.29
N LEU A 43 22.52 -14.66 -23.83
CA LEU A 43 23.02 -13.29 -23.85
C LEU A 43 24.21 -13.24 -22.89
N LYS A 44 25.39 -12.80 -23.36
CA LYS A 44 26.36 -12.20 -22.43
C LYS A 44 25.63 -10.99 -21.86
N LEU A 45 25.23 -11.03 -20.58
CA LEU A 45 24.43 -9.99 -19.95
C LEU A 45 25.04 -8.61 -20.22
N ASP A 46 24.58 -7.96 -21.28
CA ASP A 46 25.03 -6.63 -21.68
C ASP A 46 23.93 -5.66 -21.28
N ALA A 47 24.33 -4.57 -20.65
CA ALA A 47 23.36 -3.67 -20.03
C ALA A 47 22.47 -2.97 -21.05
N LYS A 48 22.96 -2.77 -22.28
CA LYS A 48 22.18 -2.08 -23.32
C LYS A 48 20.99 -2.94 -23.74
N SER A 49 21.19 -4.23 -23.99
CA SER A 49 20.12 -5.14 -24.38
C SER A 49 19.09 -5.32 -23.26
N LEU A 50 19.55 -5.65 -22.03
CA LEU A 50 18.65 -5.89 -20.90
C LEU A 50 17.79 -4.66 -20.56
N MET A 51 18.39 -3.47 -20.53
CA MET A 51 17.67 -2.24 -20.19
C MET A 51 16.75 -1.74 -21.31
N SER A 52 16.86 -2.30 -22.53
CA SER A 52 15.97 -1.98 -23.65
C SER A 52 14.77 -2.93 -23.77
N MET A 53 14.69 -3.94 -22.90
CA MET A 53 13.61 -4.92 -22.93
C MET A 53 12.25 -4.27 -22.62
N LYS A 54 11.19 -4.88 -23.15
CA LYS A 54 9.78 -4.55 -22.91
C LYS A 54 9.14 -5.67 -22.10
N ALA A 55 8.28 -5.30 -21.14
CA ALA A 55 7.63 -6.25 -20.25
C ALA A 55 7.03 -7.44 -21.02
N GLY A 56 7.26 -8.66 -20.52
CA GLY A 56 6.86 -9.92 -21.15
C GLY A 56 7.90 -10.52 -22.11
N GLN A 57 8.92 -9.76 -22.54
CA GLN A 57 10.03 -10.34 -23.31
C GLN A 57 10.82 -11.34 -22.47
N LYS A 58 11.28 -12.41 -23.12
CA LYS A 58 12.02 -13.51 -22.49
C LYS A 58 13.51 -13.43 -22.82
N VAL A 59 14.35 -13.78 -21.85
CA VAL A 59 15.80 -13.90 -22.01
C VAL A 59 16.30 -15.14 -21.27
N GLU A 60 17.20 -15.91 -21.90
CA GLU A 60 17.90 -17.00 -21.22
C GLU A 60 19.10 -16.46 -20.44
N ILE A 61 19.17 -16.74 -19.13
CA ILE A 61 20.29 -16.40 -18.27
C ILE A 61 20.89 -17.70 -17.72
N ASN A 62 22.22 -17.83 -17.83
CA ASN A 62 22.96 -18.95 -17.24
C ASN A 62 23.43 -18.57 -15.82
N PHE A 63 22.75 -19.08 -14.81
CA PHE A 63 23.07 -18.82 -13.41
C PHE A 63 24.09 -19.83 -12.87
N PRO A 64 25.01 -19.41 -11.98
CA PRO A 64 26.12 -20.27 -11.54
C PRO A 64 25.70 -21.50 -10.72
N PHE A 65 24.48 -21.50 -10.17
CA PHE A 65 23.99 -22.54 -9.25
C PHE A 65 22.76 -23.30 -9.75
N VAL A 66 22.00 -22.74 -10.72
CA VAL A 66 20.76 -23.37 -11.24
C VAL A 66 20.79 -23.56 -12.77
N GLY A 67 21.94 -23.26 -13.38
CA GLY A 67 22.14 -23.36 -14.82
C GLY A 67 21.27 -22.38 -15.60
N LYS A 68 20.97 -22.76 -16.85
CA LYS A 68 20.15 -21.96 -17.76
C LYS A 68 18.70 -21.89 -17.30
N LYS A 69 18.17 -20.68 -17.23
CA LYS A 69 16.75 -20.40 -16.99
C LYS A 69 16.25 -19.33 -17.93
N THR A 70 15.02 -19.50 -18.39
CA THR A 70 14.28 -18.45 -19.11
C THR A 70 13.67 -17.48 -18.09
N VAL A 71 13.97 -16.20 -18.25
CA VAL A 71 13.47 -15.12 -17.39
C VAL A 71 12.58 -14.21 -18.23
N VAL A 72 11.37 -13.98 -17.75
CA VAL A 72 10.41 -13.01 -18.30
C VAL A 72 10.73 -11.66 -17.68
N PHE A 73 11.10 -10.68 -18.50
CA PHE A 73 11.32 -9.31 -18.04
C PHE A 73 10.00 -8.69 -17.58
N GLU A 74 10.03 -8.01 -16.44
CA GLU A 74 8.87 -7.36 -15.85
C GLU A 74 9.00 -5.85 -15.92
N THR A 75 10.07 -5.29 -15.37
CA THR A 75 10.26 -3.84 -15.27
C THR A 75 11.71 -3.46 -14.96
N THR A 76 12.03 -2.18 -15.10
CA THR A 76 13.23 -1.58 -14.53
C THR A 76 12.85 -0.61 -13.43
N THR A 77 13.62 -0.60 -12.34
CA THR A 77 13.50 0.33 -11.22
C THR A 77 14.79 1.14 -11.10
N LYS A 78 14.74 2.24 -10.36
CA LYS A 78 15.92 3.07 -10.11
C LYS A 78 16.12 3.22 -8.61
N GLY A 79 17.26 2.75 -8.11
CA GLY A 79 17.59 2.90 -6.69
C GLY A 79 17.77 4.38 -6.32
N LEU A 80 17.75 4.68 -5.03
CA LEU A 80 18.09 6.03 -4.54
C LEU A 80 19.57 6.38 -4.77
N ASP A 81 20.42 5.43 -5.14
CA ASP A 81 21.78 5.66 -5.68
C ASP A 81 21.78 6.11 -7.16
N GLY A 82 20.62 6.16 -7.79
CA GLY A 82 20.49 6.47 -9.21
C GLY A 82 20.89 5.31 -10.13
N LEU A 83 21.20 4.13 -9.59
CA LEU A 83 21.52 2.94 -10.38
C LEU A 83 20.25 2.24 -10.85
N ASN A 84 20.31 1.65 -12.05
CA ASN A 84 19.20 0.91 -12.61
C ASN A 84 19.20 -0.52 -12.09
N TYR A 85 18.00 -1.02 -11.83
CA TYR A 85 17.73 -2.39 -11.45
C TYR A 85 16.79 -2.98 -12.50
N TRP A 86 17.14 -4.14 -13.03
CA TRP A 86 16.32 -4.89 -13.96
C TRP A 86 15.63 -6.02 -13.19
N HIS A 87 14.34 -6.19 -13.40
CA HIS A 87 13.53 -7.20 -12.71
C HIS A 87 12.87 -8.13 -13.71
N GLY A 88 12.89 -9.41 -13.38
CA GLY A 88 12.15 -10.42 -14.09
C GLY A 88 11.72 -11.54 -13.17
N SER A 89 10.93 -12.45 -13.70
CA SER A 89 10.60 -13.71 -13.04
C SER A 89 10.92 -14.89 -13.93
N LEU A 90 11.17 -16.05 -13.31
CA LEU A 90 11.35 -17.26 -14.10
C LEU A 90 10.08 -17.55 -14.89
N ASP A 91 10.26 -17.86 -16.18
CA ASP A 91 9.14 -18.29 -17.01
C ASP A 91 8.52 -19.54 -16.39
N GLY A 92 7.20 -19.53 -16.23
CA GLY A 92 6.57 -20.60 -15.47
C GLY A 92 6.54 -20.42 -13.94
N SER A 93 7.16 -19.40 -13.34
CA SER A 93 7.22 -19.17 -11.87
C SER A 93 7.37 -17.68 -11.45
N PRO A 94 6.29 -16.86 -11.41
CA PRO A 94 6.32 -15.41 -11.18
C PRO A 94 6.81 -14.99 -9.79
N ARG A 95 6.86 -15.88 -8.79
CA ARG A 95 7.53 -15.56 -7.50
C ARG A 95 8.96 -16.05 -7.38
N ASP A 96 9.46 -16.82 -8.35
CA ASP A 96 10.90 -17.03 -8.50
C ASP A 96 11.46 -15.84 -9.27
N ARG A 97 11.69 -14.73 -8.55
CA ARG A 97 12.10 -13.45 -9.13
C ARG A 97 13.61 -13.33 -9.23
N VAL A 98 14.05 -12.63 -10.27
CA VAL A 98 15.44 -12.28 -10.55
C VAL A 98 15.53 -10.76 -10.55
N PHE A 99 16.55 -10.21 -9.90
CA PHE A 99 16.93 -8.82 -10.10
C PHE A 99 18.41 -8.68 -10.45
N LEU A 100 18.72 -7.68 -11.26
CA LEU A 100 20.07 -7.31 -11.67
C LEU A 100 20.29 -5.82 -11.45
N LYS A 101 21.17 -5.46 -10.53
CA LYS A 101 21.65 -4.09 -10.31
C LYS A 101 22.79 -3.79 -11.26
N GLN A 102 22.65 -2.75 -12.08
CA GLN A 102 23.70 -2.27 -12.96
C GLN A 102 24.76 -1.52 -12.15
N VAL A 103 25.99 -2.04 -12.15
CA VAL A 103 27.17 -1.43 -11.54
C VAL A 103 28.23 -1.14 -12.60
N LYS A 104 29.28 -0.40 -12.23
CA LYS A 104 30.35 0.00 -13.18
C LYS A 104 31.01 -1.19 -13.89
N GLU A 105 31.14 -2.33 -13.20
CA GLU A 105 31.82 -3.55 -13.68
C GLU A 105 30.86 -4.61 -14.26
N GLY A 106 29.59 -4.27 -14.52
CA GLY A 106 28.57 -5.20 -15.02
C GLY A 106 27.36 -5.27 -14.11
N PHE A 107 26.96 -6.48 -13.71
CA PHE A 107 25.78 -6.71 -12.86
C PHE A 107 26.11 -7.36 -11.53
N VAL A 108 25.38 -6.97 -10.49
CA VAL A 108 25.23 -7.73 -9.24
C VAL A 108 23.75 -8.02 -9.08
N GLY A 109 23.39 -9.23 -8.67
CA GLY A 109 21.99 -9.62 -8.62
C GLY A 109 21.74 -10.82 -7.74
N ALA A 110 20.47 -11.17 -7.61
CA ALA A 110 20.09 -12.44 -7.04
C ALA A 110 18.87 -13.00 -7.76
N ILE A 111 18.71 -14.30 -7.62
CA ILE A 111 17.56 -15.07 -8.08
C ILE A 111 17.00 -15.79 -6.88
N ARG A 112 15.68 -15.75 -6.75
CA ARG A 112 14.97 -16.70 -5.91
C ARG A 112 14.74 -17.98 -6.70
N PHE A 113 15.16 -19.09 -6.12
CA PHE A 113 14.94 -20.41 -6.68
C PHE A 113 14.62 -21.39 -5.55
N SER A 114 13.49 -22.09 -5.66
CA SER A 114 13.04 -23.06 -4.65
C SER A 114 12.99 -22.47 -3.23
N GLY A 115 12.57 -21.20 -3.09
CA GLY A 115 12.47 -20.52 -1.79
C GLY A 115 13.78 -19.93 -1.25
N HIS A 116 14.93 -20.20 -1.88
CA HIS A 116 16.21 -19.63 -1.49
C HIS A 116 16.62 -18.48 -2.40
N GLN A 117 17.18 -17.43 -1.81
CA GLN A 117 17.80 -16.35 -2.57
C GLN A 117 19.28 -16.65 -2.78
N LEU A 118 19.72 -16.71 -4.03
CA LEU A 118 21.09 -17.01 -4.42
C LEU A 118 21.69 -15.79 -5.12
N ALA A 119 22.71 -15.19 -4.50
CA ALA A 119 23.36 -13.98 -4.98
C ALA A 119 24.50 -14.29 -5.97
N PHE A 120 24.69 -13.40 -6.94
CA PHE A 120 25.73 -13.52 -7.96
C PHE A 120 26.25 -12.16 -8.41
N LYS A 121 27.48 -12.14 -8.93
CA LYS A 121 28.11 -10.99 -9.57
C LYS A 121 28.68 -11.40 -10.93
N GLN A 122 28.47 -10.54 -11.92
CA GLN A 122 29.09 -10.66 -13.22
C GLN A 122 30.58 -10.34 -13.13
N GLN A 123 31.41 -11.22 -13.67
CA GLN A 123 32.85 -11.05 -13.81
C GLN A 123 33.16 -10.23 -15.07
N PRO A 124 34.36 -9.63 -15.19
CA PRO A 124 34.79 -8.94 -16.42
C PRO A 124 34.73 -9.80 -17.68
N SER A 125 34.81 -11.13 -17.54
CA SER A 125 34.63 -12.10 -18.65
C SER A 125 33.19 -12.16 -19.19
N GLY A 126 32.23 -11.60 -18.45
CA GLY A 126 30.79 -11.67 -18.70
C GLY A 126 30.08 -12.82 -17.99
N GLU A 127 30.82 -13.74 -17.36
CA GLU A 127 30.29 -14.89 -16.63
C GLU A 127 29.72 -14.47 -15.26
N LEU A 128 28.64 -15.13 -14.83
CA LEU A 128 28.09 -14.94 -13.48
C LEU A 128 28.79 -15.87 -12.49
N LYS A 129 29.29 -15.32 -11.38
CA LYS A 129 29.86 -16.08 -10.27
C LYS A 129 29.01 -15.89 -9.02
N ALA A 130 28.82 -16.97 -8.25
CA ALA A 130 28.15 -16.90 -6.96
C ALA A 130 28.92 -15.98 -6.00
N VAL A 131 28.18 -15.19 -5.22
CA VAL A 131 28.72 -14.34 -4.15
C VAL A 131 27.87 -14.51 -2.89
N GLN A 132 28.39 -14.07 -1.75
CA GLN A 132 27.70 -14.21 -0.48
C GLN A 132 26.50 -13.25 -0.35
N ASP A 133 26.64 -12.02 -0.83
CA ASP A 133 25.58 -11.01 -0.82
C ASP A 133 25.67 -10.07 -2.02
N VAL A 134 24.59 -9.31 -2.26
CA VAL A 134 24.46 -8.36 -3.38
C VAL A 134 24.96 -6.95 -3.04
N GLY A 135 25.60 -6.77 -1.89
CA GLY A 135 25.97 -5.48 -1.33
C GLY A 135 24.78 -4.66 -0.80
N PRO A 136 25.07 -3.46 -0.27
CA PRO A 136 24.04 -2.60 0.30
C PRO A 136 23.11 -2.01 -0.77
N VAL A 137 21.84 -1.82 -0.41
CA VAL A 137 20.88 -1.04 -1.18
C VAL A 137 20.89 0.39 -0.66
N HIS A 138 21.08 1.36 -1.54
CA HIS A 138 20.97 2.78 -1.18
C HIS A 138 19.50 3.15 -0.99
N GLY A 139 19.16 3.71 0.16
CA GLY A 139 17.78 4.00 0.54
C GLY A 139 17.28 3.24 1.76
N GLN A 140 18.12 3.08 2.77
CA GLN A 140 17.75 2.43 4.02
C GLN A 140 16.76 3.29 4.81
N ALA A 141 15.55 2.77 5.03
CA ALA A 141 14.47 3.44 5.73
C ALA A 141 14.83 3.82 7.17
N TYR A 142 15.51 2.89 7.85
CA TYR A 142 15.84 2.98 9.27
C TYR A 142 16.98 2.02 9.62
N ALA A 143 17.62 2.27 10.77
CA ALA A 143 18.55 1.34 11.40
C ALA A 143 17.89 0.65 12.59
N LEU A 144 18.22 -0.63 12.79
CA LEU A 144 17.84 -1.39 13.99
C LEU A 144 18.68 -0.93 15.18
N GLY A 145 18.00 -0.63 16.28
CA GLY A 145 18.58 -0.30 17.56
C GLY A 145 18.70 -1.51 18.49
N ALA A 146 18.77 -1.21 19.78
CA ALA A 146 18.84 -2.22 20.84
C ALA A 146 17.56 -3.08 20.88
N SER A 147 17.72 -4.31 21.36
CA SER A 147 16.57 -5.14 21.73
C SER A 147 15.91 -4.55 22.97
N VAL A 148 14.61 -4.34 22.90
CA VAL A 148 13.80 -3.85 24.03
C VAL A 148 13.24 -5.03 24.80
N GLU A 149 12.69 -5.98 24.06
CA GLU A 149 12.21 -7.27 24.55
C GLU A 149 12.28 -8.30 23.41
N LYS A 150 11.83 -9.53 23.67
CA LYS A 150 11.85 -10.60 22.68
C LYS A 150 11.02 -10.19 21.45
N GLY A 151 11.62 -10.17 20.27
CA GLY A 151 10.97 -9.77 19.02
C GLY A 151 10.76 -8.26 18.85
N VAL A 152 11.21 -7.41 19.77
CA VAL A 152 11.03 -5.95 19.67
C VAL A 152 12.37 -5.24 19.70
N ARG A 153 12.61 -4.36 18.72
CA ARG A 153 13.81 -3.53 18.63
C ARG A 153 13.46 -2.07 18.41
N ASP A 154 14.25 -1.19 19.02
CA ASP A 154 14.17 0.25 18.73
C ASP A 154 14.53 0.52 17.27
N LEU A 155 13.92 1.56 16.68
CA LEU A 155 14.27 2.04 15.35
C LEU A 155 14.85 3.45 15.41
N LYS A 156 15.93 3.66 14.67
CA LYS A 156 16.46 4.99 14.36
C LYS A 156 16.22 5.24 12.87
N GLY A 157 15.14 5.95 12.56
CA GLY A 157 14.69 6.14 11.19
C GLY A 157 15.29 7.36 10.49
N ASN A 158 15.49 7.23 9.18
CA ASN A 158 15.58 8.36 8.25
C ASN A 158 14.33 8.35 7.36
N PHE A 159 13.16 8.43 7.98
CA PHE A 159 11.88 8.36 7.26
C PHE A 159 11.67 9.55 6.31
N ALA A 160 12.39 10.66 6.51
CA ALA A 160 12.47 11.75 5.54
C ALA A 160 13.18 11.34 4.23
N GLY A 161 14.15 10.42 4.31
CA GLY A 161 14.77 9.81 3.13
C GLY A 161 13.78 9.00 2.30
N LEU A 162 12.79 8.35 2.95
CA LEU A 162 11.72 7.66 2.23
C LEU A 162 10.81 8.62 1.47
N ALA A 163 10.66 9.85 1.94
CA ALA A 163 9.88 10.86 1.23
C ALA A 163 10.49 11.24 -0.13
N GLN A 164 11.73 10.84 -0.43
CA GLN A 164 12.41 11.05 -1.72
C GLN A 164 12.34 9.82 -2.63
N ALA A 165 11.85 8.68 -2.13
CA ALA A 165 11.68 7.48 -2.92
C ALA A 165 10.45 7.66 -3.83
N GLU A 166 10.70 7.97 -5.09
CA GLU A 166 9.67 8.01 -6.12
C GLU A 166 9.14 6.60 -6.42
N GLU A 167 8.01 6.51 -7.11
CA GLU A 167 7.50 5.23 -7.60
C GLU A 167 8.55 4.54 -8.50
N GLY A 168 8.70 3.24 -8.29
CA GLY A 168 9.78 2.47 -8.89
C GLY A 168 11.13 2.63 -8.20
N ALA A 169 11.23 3.32 -7.06
CA ALA A 169 12.46 3.30 -6.25
C ALA A 169 12.56 2.03 -5.40
N GLU A 170 13.79 1.57 -5.14
CA GLU A 170 14.04 0.51 -4.15
C GLU A 170 14.43 1.10 -2.79
N ILE A 171 13.82 0.58 -1.72
CA ILE A 171 14.13 0.95 -0.33
C ILE A 171 14.51 -0.29 0.48
N ALA A 172 15.52 -0.14 1.34
CA ALA A 172 15.96 -1.21 2.24
C ALA A 172 15.33 -1.09 3.62
N LEU A 173 14.87 -2.22 4.13
CA LEU A 173 14.13 -2.37 5.37
C LEU A 173 14.81 -3.48 6.20
N PRO A 174 15.82 -3.14 7.01
CA PRO A 174 16.43 -4.12 7.92
C PRO A 174 15.38 -4.75 8.84
N LEU A 175 15.48 -6.06 9.08
CA LEU A 175 14.51 -6.82 9.86
C LEU A 175 15.15 -7.39 11.14
N PRO A 176 14.39 -7.55 12.25
CA PRO A 176 14.91 -8.09 13.51
C PRO A 176 15.57 -9.46 13.41
N ASN A 177 15.22 -10.27 12.41
CA ASN A 177 15.79 -11.59 12.15
C ASN A 177 17.19 -11.54 11.48
N GLY A 178 17.77 -10.35 11.28
CA GLY A 178 19.07 -10.15 10.65
C GLY A 178 19.03 -10.07 9.13
N GLN A 179 17.87 -10.28 8.50
CA GLN A 179 17.69 -10.09 7.06
C GLN A 179 17.40 -8.63 6.74
N THR A 180 17.45 -8.27 5.45
CA THR A 180 17.01 -6.97 4.94
C THR A 180 16.00 -7.22 3.84
N GLU A 181 14.77 -6.77 4.05
CA GLU A 181 13.76 -6.72 3.01
C GLU A 181 14.05 -5.55 2.06
N VAL A 182 13.78 -5.73 0.77
CA VAL A 182 13.90 -4.65 -0.21
C VAL A 182 12.56 -4.49 -0.90
N ALA A 183 11.92 -3.35 -0.68
CA ALA A 183 10.64 -3.04 -1.30
C ALA A 183 10.86 -2.15 -2.53
N ILE A 184 10.12 -2.45 -3.60
CA ILE A 184 9.94 -1.56 -4.75
C ILE A 184 8.74 -0.67 -4.42
N VAL A 185 8.94 0.64 -4.36
CA VAL A 185 7.87 1.62 -4.11
C VAL A 185 6.89 1.59 -5.28
N THR A 186 5.61 1.38 -4.97
CA THR A 186 4.51 1.29 -5.95
C THR A 186 3.54 2.45 -5.85
N HIS A 187 3.49 3.13 -4.72
CA HIS A 187 2.64 4.30 -4.51
C HIS A 187 3.27 5.21 -3.47
N ARG A 188 3.22 6.52 -3.70
CA ARG A 188 3.60 7.53 -2.71
C ARG A 188 2.69 8.73 -2.78
N GLU A 189 2.11 9.11 -1.64
CA GLU A 189 1.14 10.20 -1.60
C GLU A 189 1.18 10.93 -0.26
N LEU A 190 0.87 12.22 -0.26
CA LEU A 190 0.50 12.95 0.94
C LEU A 190 -1.02 12.96 1.04
N ASP A 191 -1.58 12.43 2.13
CA ASP A 191 -3.03 12.40 2.31
C ASP A 191 -3.59 13.72 2.86
N GLN A 192 -4.93 13.83 2.84
CA GLN A 192 -5.62 15.05 3.27
C GLN A 192 -5.48 15.42 4.75
N ASP A 193 -4.93 14.52 5.57
CA ASP A 193 -4.63 14.77 6.98
C ASP A 193 -3.13 15.14 7.18
N GLY A 194 -2.35 15.15 6.08
CA GLY A 194 -0.93 15.51 6.07
C GLY A 194 -0.01 14.34 6.39
N PHE A 195 -0.47 13.10 6.27
CA PHE A 195 0.36 11.93 6.46
C PHE A 195 1.02 11.53 5.13
N LEU A 196 2.33 11.31 5.15
CA LEU A 196 3.03 10.72 4.01
C LEU A 196 2.77 9.21 4.01
N GLN A 197 2.18 8.74 2.91
CA GLN A 197 1.90 7.34 2.63
C GLN A 197 2.92 6.81 1.63
N ILE A 198 3.55 5.70 1.97
CA ILE A 198 4.47 4.96 1.09
C ILE A 198 3.98 3.52 1.05
N GLN A 199 3.72 3.02 -0.15
CA GLN A 199 3.44 1.62 -0.39
C GLN A 199 4.49 1.05 -1.34
N GLY A 200 4.83 -0.20 -1.13
CA GLY A 200 5.69 -0.95 -2.02
C GLY A 200 5.41 -2.44 -1.92
N VAL A 201 6.05 -3.19 -2.79
CA VAL A 201 5.99 -4.65 -2.81
C VAL A 201 7.38 -5.22 -2.66
N SER A 202 7.50 -6.34 -1.95
CA SER A 202 8.78 -7.04 -1.84
C SER A 202 9.35 -7.30 -3.23
N ARG A 203 10.62 -6.92 -3.42
CA ARG A 203 11.36 -7.23 -4.64
C ARG A 203 11.37 -8.72 -4.92
N MET A 204 11.44 -9.54 -3.87
CA MET A 204 11.57 -10.98 -4.02
C MET A 204 10.22 -11.71 -3.90
N ASP A 205 9.37 -11.35 -2.93
CA ASP A 205 8.07 -12.02 -2.69
C ASP A 205 6.93 -11.50 -3.58
N GLY A 206 7.08 -10.31 -4.16
CA GLY A 206 6.08 -9.70 -5.03
C GLY A 206 4.88 -9.13 -4.28
N THR A 207 3.76 -8.99 -4.99
CA THR A 207 2.59 -8.21 -4.57
C THR A 207 1.85 -8.76 -3.35
N GLY A 208 2.04 -10.04 -3.01
CA GLY A 208 1.46 -10.66 -1.81
C GLY A 208 2.20 -10.36 -0.50
N SER A 209 3.34 -9.66 -0.60
CA SER A 209 4.16 -9.24 0.53
C SER A 209 4.43 -7.72 0.44
N PRO A 210 3.44 -6.89 0.78
CA PRO A 210 3.56 -5.45 0.71
C PRO A 210 4.44 -4.91 1.85
N THR A 211 5.04 -3.75 1.57
CA THR A 211 5.51 -2.81 2.58
C THR A 211 4.61 -1.59 2.55
N VAL A 212 4.09 -1.19 3.70
CA VAL A 212 3.27 0.02 3.84
C VAL A 212 3.81 0.82 5.01
N VAL A 213 4.16 2.09 4.78
CA VAL A 213 4.67 3.01 5.80
C VAL A 213 3.86 4.30 5.76
N THR A 214 3.41 4.74 6.91
CA THR A 214 2.70 6.00 7.12
C THR A 214 3.50 6.86 8.08
N VAL A 215 3.87 8.05 7.65
CA VAL A 215 4.61 9.02 8.46
C VAL A 215 3.73 10.22 8.75
N GLY A 216 3.40 10.41 10.03
CA GLY A 216 2.82 11.63 10.56
C GLY A 216 3.88 12.50 11.24
N LYS A 217 3.47 13.68 11.73
CA LYS A 217 4.40 14.61 12.40
C LYS A 217 5.08 14.02 13.65
N ASP A 218 4.35 13.20 14.43
CA ASP A 218 4.82 12.68 15.72
C ASP A 218 5.05 11.17 15.74
N ALA A 219 4.77 10.48 14.63
CA ALA A 219 4.77 9.03 14.61
C ALA A 219 5.01 8.44 13.23
N VAL A 220 5.61 7.27 13.23
CA VAL A 220 5.71 6.39 12.07
C VAL A 220 5.07 5.05 12.41
N PHE A 221 4.21 4.60 11.51
CA PHE A 221 3.60 3.27 11.54
C PHE A 221 3.88 2.57 10.22
N GLY A 222 3.96 1.24 10.26
CA GLY A 222 4.10 0.48 9.04
C GLY A 222 4.00 -1.02 9.23
N THR A 223 3.92 -1.69 8.09
CA THR A 223 3.95 -3.14 7.96
C THR A 223 4.96 -3.49 6.89
N VAL A 224 5.82 -4.46 7.19
CA VAL A 224 6.69 -5.11 6.21
C VAL A 224 6.30 -6.58 6.22
N MET A 225 5.75 -7.09 5.12
CA MET A 225 5.57 -8.52 4.94
C MET A 225 6.76 -9.06 4.17
N SER A 226 7.40 -10.10 4.71
CA SER A 226 8.58 -10.72 4.12
C SER A 226 8.63 -12.19 4.50
N ASN A 227 8.79 -13.06 3.51
CA ASN A 227 8.91 -14.51 3.66
C ASN A 227 7.80 -15.13 4.52
N GLY A 228 6.55 -14.69 4.33
CA GLY A 228 5.39 -15.17 5.09
C GLY A 228 5.27 -14.65 6.53
N ASN A 229 6.26 -13.86 6.99
CA ASN A 229 6.23 -13.18 8.28
C ASN A 229 5.73 -11.74 8.12
N GLU A 230 5.18 -11.24 9.22
CA GLU A 230 4.74 -9.85 9.35
C GLU A 230 5.64 -9.14 10.35
N TYR A 231 6.10 -7.94 9.99
CA TYR A 231 6.82 -7.04 10.87
C TYR A 231 6.04 -5.74 10.99
N GLN A 232 5.85 -5.25 12.22
CA GLN A 232 5.09 -4.03 12.49
C GLN A 232 6.01 -2.92 12.98
N ILE A 233 6.01 -1.79 12.28
CA ILE A 233 6.65 -0.56 12.75
C ILE A 233 5.60 0.21 13.55
N VAL A 234 5.92 0.52 14.80
CA VAL A 234 5.00 1.18 15.73
C VAL A 234 5.69 2.33 16.44
N THR A 235 4.99 3.45 16.59
CA THR A 235 5.42 4.52 17.50
C THR A 235 4.54 4.51 18.74
N ARG A 236 5.13 4.25 19.91
CA ARG A 236 4.44 4.22 21.20
C ARG A 236 5.12 5.16 22.17
N GLN A 237 4.35 6.09 22.74
CA GLN A 237 4.86 7.05 23.72
C GLN A 237 6.14 7.78 23.24
N GLY A 238 6.17 8.15 21.96
CA GLY A 238 7.30 8.85 21.33
C GLY A 238 8.50 7.98 20.92
N LYS A 239 8.46 6.66 21.15
CA LYS A 239 9.50 5.72 20.69
C LYS A 239 9.02 4.93 19.48
N THR A 240 9.80 4.94 18.40
CA THR A 240 9.54 4.11 17.22
C THR A 240 10.29 2.80 17.33
N GLN A 241 9.58 1.70 17.14
CA GLN A 241 10.08 0.33 17.29
C GLN A 241 9.61 -0.53 16.11
N ILE A 242 10.34 -1.61 15.85
CA ILE A 242 9.90 -2.69 14.97
C ILE A 242 9.62 -3.92 15.81
N VAL A 243 8.50 -4.57 15.51
CA VAL A 243 7.98 -5.74 16.19
C VAL A 243 7.98 -6.90 15.21
N ASP A 244 8.56 -8.02 15.61
CA ASP A 244 8.47 -9.33 15.00
C ASP A 244 7.62 -10.22 15.94
N PRO A 245 6.31 -10.34 15.69
CA PRO A 245 5.41 -11.12 16.55
C PRO A 245 5.80 -12.59 16.63
N ALA A 246 6.34 -13.16 15.55
CA ALA A 246 6.78 -14.56 15.52
C ALA A 246 7.98 -14.77 16.45
N ALA A 247 8.99 -13.90 16.38
CA ALA A 247 10.12 -13.94 17.30
C ALA A 247 9.70 -13.64 18.74
N ALA A 248 8.73 -12.76 18.96
CA ALA A 248 8.14 -12.49 20.27
C ALA A 248 7.39 -13.71 20.85
N GLY A 249 7.02 -14.68 20.01
CA GLY A 249 6.22 -15.84 20.40
C GLY A 249 4.75 -15.50 20.60
N TRP A 250 4.26 -14.47 19.91
CA TRP A 250 2.86 -14.06 19.98
C TRP A 250 2.01 -14.84 18.98
N ASN A 251 0.83 -15.24 19.44
CA ASN A 251 -0.14 -15.97 18.64
C ASN A 251 -1.12 -15.01 17.99
N ARG A 252 -1.57 -15.40 16.81
CA ARG A 252 -2.71 -14.77 16.14
C ARG A 252 -3.99 -15.22 16.80
N LEU A 253 -4.99 -14.35 16.75
CA LEU A 253 -6.33 -14.69 17.20
C LEU A 253 -7.14 -15.40 16.11
N HIS A 254 -8.01 -16.29 16.54
CA HIS A 254 -8.96 -17.03 15.73
C HIS A 254 -10.23 -17.19 16.54
N GLY A 255 -11.30 -16.49 16.14
CA GLY A 255 -12.56 -16.45 16.85
C GLY A 255 -13.71 -16.03 15.93
N PRO A 256 -14.95 -16.01 16.42
CA PRO A 256 -16.09 -15.55 15.63
C PRO A 256 -15.99 -14.03 15.38
N ASP A 257 -15.79 -13.66 14.12
CA ASP A 257 -15.51 -12.32 13.59
C ASP A 257 -16.42 -11.92 12.41
N HIS A 258 -17.37 -12.78 12.02
CA HIS A 258 -18.37 -12.45 11.03
C HIS A 258 -19.77 -12.82 11.48
N VAL A 259 -20.72 -11.96 11.13
CA VAL A 259 -22.13 -12.12 11.45
C VAL A 259 -22.94 -12.05 10.17
N ASP A 260 -23.78 -13.05 9.92
CA ASP A 260 -24.78 -12.94 8.85
C ASP A 260 -25.71 -11.77 9.17
N ALA A 261 -25.88 -10.84 8.24
CA ALA A 261 -26.78 -9.71 8.41
C ALA A 261 -28.26 -10.13 8.63
N THR A 262 -28.62 -11.39 8.41
CA THR A 262 -29.93 -11.99 8.74
C THR A 262 -30.07 -12.44 10.20
N SER A 263 -28.98 -12.56 10.99
CA SER A 263 -29.10 -12.93 12.40
C SER A 263 -29.78 -11.79 13.17
N THR A 264 -31.04 -12.01 13.48
CA THR A 264 -31.91 -11.09 14.21
C THR A 264 -31.39 -10.84 15.60
N ASP A 265 -30.75 -9.69 15.82
CA ASP A 265 -30.92 -8.88 17.02
C ASP A 265 -31.37 -7.48 16.58
N GLY A 266 -32.57 -7.11 17.02
CA GLY A 266 -33.43 -6.11 16.37
C GLY A 266 -32.91 -4.68 16.40
N ALA A 267 -33.07 -4.00 15.26
CA ALA A 267 -33.39 -2.57 15.23
C ALA A 267 -34.18 -2.25 13.94
N GLN A 268 -35.48 -2.04 14.12
CA GLN A 268 -36.35 -1.45 13.12
C GLN A 268 -36.01 0.03 12.90
N ALA A 269 -36.09 0.45 11.63
CA ALA A 269 -36.45 1.77 11.13
C ALA A 269 -35.52 2.97 11.38
N ALA A 270 -34.79 3.34 10.32
CA ALA A 270 -34.82 4.68 9.76
C ALA A 270 -34.57 4.60 8.24
N ALA A 271 -35.55 4.06 7.52
CA ALA A 271 -35.58 4.11 6.05
C ALA A 271 -35.86 5.56 5.61
N GLY A 272 -34.80 6.33 5.37
CA GLY A 272 -34.85 7.46 4.45
C GLY A 272 -34.83 6.92 3.03
N SER A 273 -35.92 7.16 2.30
CA SER A 273 -36.17 6.68 0.94
C SER A 273 -35.02 6.93 -0.03
N VAL A 274 -34.46 5.83 -0.56
CA VAL A 274 -33.69 5.85 -1.81
C VAL A 274 -34.46 4.99 -2.80
N THR A 275 -35.01 5.60 -3.84
CA THR A 275 -35.70 4.90 -4.93
C THR A 275 -34.69 4.08 -5.74
N PRO A 276 -34.83 2.74 -5.85
CA PRO A 276 -34.01 1.94 -6.75
C PRO A 276 -34.51 2.12 -8.19
N GLN A 277 -33.63 2.58 -9.09
CA GLN A 277 -33.90 2.53 -10.52
C GLN A 277 -33.58 1.11 -11.01
N ALA A 278 -34.61 0.39 -11.45
CA ALA A 278 -34.50 -1.00 -11.91
C ALA A 278 -33.67 -1.09 -13.21
N ALA A 279 -32.56 -1.80 -13.16
CA ALA A 279 -31.86 -2.26 -14.36
C ALA A 279 -32.47 -3.59 -14.80
N GLY A 280 -32.95 -3.64 -16.05
CA GLY A 280 -33.60 -4.82 -16.65
C GLY A 280 -32.67 -6.03 -16.68
N ALA A 281 -33.22 -7.19 -16.30
CA ALA A 281 -32.52 -8.46 -16.34
C ALA A 281 -32.46 -8.98 -17.78
N THR A 282 -31.26 -9.01 -18.36
CA THR A 282 -30.94 -9.89 -19.49
C THR A 282 -30.14 -11.07 -18.97
N THR A 283 -30.67 -12.27 -19.13
CA THR A 283 -29.98 -13.54 -18.90
C THR A 283 -28.88 -13.74 -19.95
N SER A 284 -27.68 -13.22 -19.67
CA SER A 284 -26.44 -13.70 -20.26
C SER A 284 -25.80 -14.70 -19.29
N THR A 285 -25.12 -15.73 -19.81
CA THR A 285 -24.22 -16.56 -19.01
C THR A 285 -23.13 -15.66 -18.44
N ALA A 286 -23.37 -15.17 -17.21
CA ALA A 286 -22.52 -14.17 -16.59
C ALA A 286 -21.11 -14.74 -16.43
N THR A 287 -20.17 -14.18 -17.19
CA THR A 287 -18.74 -14.49 -17.02
C THR A 287 -18.34 -13.97 -15.65
N VAL A 288 -17.82 -14.85 -14.79
CA VAL A 288 -17.33 -14.47 -13.46
C VAL A 288 -16.24 -13.41 -13.64
N PRO A 289 -16.35 -12.24 -12.99
CA PRO A 289 -15.36 -11.18 -13.14
C PRO A 289 -13.95 -11.65 -12.81
N VAL A 290 -12.97 -11.18 -13.58
CA VAL A 290 -11.55 -11.44 -13.36
C VAL A 290 -10.89 -10.24 -12.67
N PRO A 291 -9.79 -10.46 -11.93
CA PRO A 291 -9.04 -9.36 -11.32
C PRO A 291 -8.60 -8.31 -12.35
N LEU A 292 -8.66 -7.04 -11.93
CA LEU A 292 -8.01 -5.94 -12.65
C LEU A 292 -6.48 -6.07 -12.54
N ALA A 293 -5.74 -5.31 -13.34
CA ALA A 293 -4.30 -5.18 -13.16
C ALA A 293 -3.98 -4.72 -11.72
N ALA A 294 -2.97 -5.32 -11.10
CA ALA A 294 -2.54 -4.95 -9.75
C ALA A 294 -2.23 -3.44 -9.67
N GLY A 295 -2.65 -2.79 -8.59
CA GLY A 295 -2.51 -1.34 -8.41
C GLY A 295 -3.58 -0.50 -9.13
N LYS A 296 -4.34 -1.06 -10.08
CA LYS A 296 -5.42 -0.31 -10.74
C LYS A 296 -6.57 -0.05 -9.76
N ILE A 297 -6.94 1.22 -9.62
CA ILE A 297 -8.09 1.68 -8.84
C ILE A 297 -9.14 2.27 -9.79
N ASP A 298 -10.39 1.86 -9.64
CA ASP A 298 -11.55 2.40 -10.37
C ASP A 298 -12.73 2.76 -9.46
N THR A 299 -12.64 2.43 -8.17
CA THR A 299 -13.70 2.62 -7.18
C THR A 299 -13.10 3.09 -5.85
N THR A 300 -13.56 4.25 -5.37
CA THR A 300 -13.22 4.74 -4.03
C THR A 300 -14.38 4.50 -3.06
N ILE A 301 -14.12 3.82 -1.94
CA ILE A 301 -15.08 3.60 -0.87
C ILE A 301 -14.72 4.46 0.33
N THR A 302 -15.65 5.31 0.76
CA THR A 302 -15.41 6.25 1.86
C THR A 302 -15.67 5.63 3.23
N VAL A 303 -14.75 5.83 4.17
CA VAL A 303 -14.80 5.25 5.53
C VAL A 303 -14.85 6.36 6.57
N PHE A 304 -15.82 6.28 7.48
CA PHE A 304 -15.88 7.12 8.67
C PHE A 304 -15.27 6.37 9.85
N MET A 305 -14.17 6.91 10.38
CA MET A 305 -13.36 6.25 11.39
C MET A 305 -13.76 6.72 12.78
N THR A 306 -14.02 5.78 13.68
CA THR A 306 -14.31 6.03 15.08
C THR A 306 -13.34 5.26 15.97
N TYR A 307 -13.06 5.78 17.16
CA TYR A 307 -12.10 5.17 18.09
C TYR A 307 -12.35 5.56 19.54
N SER A 308 -11.94 4.70 20.47
CA SER A 308 -12.12 4.92 21.91
C SER A 308 -11.09 5.88 22.51
N ALA A 309 -11.38 6.39 23.71
CA ALA A 309 -10.40 7.15 24.48
C ALA A 309 -9.17 6.31 24.88
N THR A 310 -9.37 5.04 25.21
CA THR A 310 -8.30 4.10 25.56
C THR A 310 -7.40 3.80 24.37
N TYR A 311 -7.92 3.83 23.13
CA TYR A 311 -7.13 3.71 21.91
C TYR A 311 -6.19 4.91 21.74
N VAL A 312 -6.69 6.12 22.02
CA VAL A 312 -5.84 7.33 22.05
C VAL A 312 -4.75 7.20 23.11
N SER A 313 -5.07 6.70 24.30
CA SER A 313 -4.09 6.48 25.38
C SER A 313 -3.02 5.44 25.02
N GLN A 314 -3.37 4.34 24.33
CA GLN A 314 -2.41 3.33 23.87
C GLN A 314 -1.31 3.95 23.00
N TRP A 315 -1.69 4.87 22.11
CA TRP A 315 -0.77 5.47 21.16
C TRP A 315 -0.18 6.82 21.61
N GLY A 316 -0.76 7.43 22.65
CA GLY A 316 -0.26 8.60 23.35
C GLY A 316 -1.07 9.87 23.08
N THR A 317 -1.33 10.19 21.81
CA THR A 317 -2.16 11.35 21.42
C THR A 317 -3.12 10.99 20.29
N GLU A 318 -4.16 11.81 20.11
CA GLU A 318 -5.15 11.58 19.06
C GLU A 318 -4.54 11.69 17.66
N ALA A 319 -3.55 12.58 17.46
CA ALA A 319 -2.82 12.70 16.21
C ALA A 319 -2.03 11.42 15.88
N VAL A 320 -1.37 10.82 16.88
CA VAL A 320 -0.64 9.57 16.70
C VAL A 320 -1.61 8.41 16.42
N ALA A 321 -2.74 8.34 17.14
CA ALA A 321 -3.78 7.34 16.91
C ALA A 321 -4.37 7.45 15.49
N ARG A 322 -4.64 8.66 14.99
CA ARG A 322 -5.09 8.86 13.59
C ARG A 322 -4.03 8.47 12.56
N THR A 323 -2.74 8.71 12.84
CA THR A 323 -1.64 8.23 11.99
C THR A 323 -1.64 6.70 11.90
N ARG A 324 -1.87 5.99 13.03
CA ARG A 324 -2.01 4.53 13.06
C ARG A 324 -3.22 4.04 12.26
N LEU A 325 -4.38 4.68 12.42
CA LEU A 325 -5.59 4.31 11.69
C LEU A 325 -5.45 4.54 10.18
N SER A 326 -4.81 5.64 9.78
CA SER A 326 -4.47 5.89 8.38
C SER A 326 -3.54 4.80 7.83
N ASN A 327 -2.55 4.36 8.61
CA ASN A 327 -1.69 3.23 8.23
C ASN A 327 -2.48 1.94 7.99
N LEU A 328 -3.42 1.60 8.87
CA LEU A 328 -4.27 0.41 8.70
C LEU A 328 -5.13 0.49 7.43
N ILE A 329 -5.65 1.67 7.09
CA ILE A 329 -6.36 1.89 5.81
C ILE A 329 -5.42 1.70 4.63
N GLN A 330 -4.17 2.16 4.71
CA GLN A 330 -3.21 1.95 3.63
C GLN A 330 -2.77 0.49 3.48
N VAL A 331 -2.69 -0.27 4.57
CA VAL A 331 -2.47 -1.72 4.52
C VAL A 331 -3.63 -2.42 3.83
N ALA A 332 -4.88 -2.02 4.13
CA ALA A 332 -6.03 -2.50 3.38
C ALA A 332 -5.92 -2.11 1.90
N ASN A 333 -5.70 -0.84 1.58
CA ASN A 333 -5.56 -0.38 0.20
C ASN A 333 -4.51 -1.17 -0.60
N ALA A 334 -3.35 -1.46 -0.01
CA ALA A 334 -2.34 -2.29 -0.64
C ALA A 334 -2.87 -3.70 -0.95
N ALA A 335 -3.52 -4.37 0.00
CA ALA A 335 -4.07 -5.71 -0.21
C ALA A 335 -5.18 -5.73 -1.28
N TYR A 336 -6.08 -4.75 -1.28
CA TYR A 336 -7.17 -4.63 -2.24
C TYR A 336 -6.66 -4.31 -3.66
N ALA A 337 -5.73 -3.37 -3.78
CA ALA A 337 -5.14 -2.97 -5.05
C ALA A 337 -4.26 -4.08 -5.65
N ASN A 338 -3.43 -4.73 -4.82
CA ASN A 338 -2.56 -5.82 -5.27
C ASN A 338 -3.34 -7.07 -5.70
N SER A 339 -4.58 -7.24 -5.19
CA SER A 339 -5.48 -8.31 -5.57
C SER A 339 -6.32 -8.00 -6.82
N GLY A 340 -6.19 -6.80 -7.40
CA GLY A 340 -6.95 -6.42 -8.58
C GLY A 340 -8.44 -6.22 -8.33
N THR A 341 -8.84 -5.76 -7.14
CA THR A 341 -10.26 -5.49 -6.83
C THR A 341 -10.75 -4.18 -7.45
N GLY A 342 -9.84 -3.24 -7.72
CA GLY A 342 -10.17 -1.87 -8.15
C GLY A 342 -10.54 -0.92 -7.01
N ILE A 343 -10.49 -1.38 -5.75
CA ILE A 343 -10.97 -0.63 -4.58
C ILE A 343 -9.83 0.12 -3.91
N ALA A 344 -10.06 1.39 -3.59
CA ALA A 344 -9.31 2.15 -2.59
C ALA A 344 -10.27 2.72 -1.54
N PHE A 345 -9.90 2.60 -0.27
CA PHE A 345 -10.58 3.20 0.85
C PHE A 345 -10.03 4.60 1.12
N LYS A 346 -10.95 5.54 1.30
CA LYS A 346 -10.64 6.93 1.66
C LYS A 346 -11.32 7.24 2.99
N ILE A 347 -10.54 7.63 4.00
CA ILE A 347 -11.13 8.17 5.23
C ILE A 347 -11.85 9.47 4.85
N VAL A 348 -12.98 9.77 5.47
CA VAL A 348 -13.71 11.03 5.23
C VAL A 348 -14.13 11.74 6.52
N GLY A 349 -13.91 11.11 7.67
CA GLY A 349 -14.17 11.73 8.95
C GLY A 349 -13.67 10.89 10.11
N TRP A 350 -13.54 11.57 11.25
CA TRP A 350 -13.01 11.02 12.49
C TRP A 350 -13.99 11.33 13.62
N ALA A 351 -14.25 10.38 14.51
CA ALA A 351 -14.94 10.64 15.77
C ALA A 351 -14.34 9.82 16.91
N LYS A 352 -13.83 10.52 17.92
CA LYS A 352 -13.54 9.91 19.22
C LYS A 352 -14.87 9.66 19.93
N VAL A 353 -15.16 8.41 20.25
CA VAL A 353 -16.38 8.02 20.98
C VAL A 353 -16.04 7.67 22.43
N ALA A 354 -16.95 7.97 23.36
CA ALA A 354 -16.79 7.68 24.79
C ALA A 354 -17.09 6.19 25.12
N GLN A 355 -16.78 5.29 24.20
CA GLN A 355 -16.96 3.85 24.38
C GLN A 355 -15.82 3.33 25.26
N GLY A 356 -16.18 2.74 26.40
CA GLY A 356 -15.22 2.00 27.24
C GLY A 356 -14.79 0.69 26.57
N ASP A 357 -13.71 0.10 27.08
CA ASP A 357 -13.20 -1.16 26.55
C ASP A 357 -14.26 -2.26 26.64
N THR A 358 -14.61 -2.82 25.49
CA THR A 358 -15.58 -3.89 25.33
C THR A 358 -15.21 -4.70 24.09
N THR A 359 -15.80 -5.88 23.94
CA THR A 359 -15.50 -6.75 22.81
C THR A 359 -16.15 -6.22 21.52
N PRO A 360 -15.62 -6.57 20.34
CA PRO A 360 -16.27 -6.25 19.06
C PRO A 360 -17.74 -6.69 18.99
N GLN A 361 -18.09 -7.81 19.64
CA GLN A 361 -19.45 -8.36 19.73
C GLN A 361 -20.44 -7.42 20.45
N VAL A 362 -19.96 -6.56 21.34
CA VAL A 362 -20.78 -5.56 22.02
C VAL A 362 -20.75 -4.23 21.26
N ALA A 363 -19.58 -3.81 20.79
CA ALA A 363 -19.41 -2.52 20.12
C ALA A 363 -20.13 -2.45 18.76
N LEU A 364 -20.06 -3.53 17.95
CA LEU A 364 -20.63 -3.55 16.61
C LEU A 364 -22.15 -3.32 16.57
N PRO A 365 -22.99 -4.07 17.32
CA PRO A 365 -24.43 -3.83 17.31
C PRO A 365 -24.80 -2.47 17.92
N ALA A 366 -24.08 -2.00 18.95
CA ALA A 366 -24.32 -0.67 19.53
C ALA A 366 -24.04 0.45 18.50
N MET A 367 -22.96 0.30 17.72
CA MET A 367 -22.60 1.21 16.63
C MET A 367 -23.60 1.16 15.49
N ARG A 368 -24.05 -0.04 15.07
CA ARG A 368 -25.10 -0.19 14.04
C ARG A 368 -26.41 0.48 14.46
N GLY A 369 -26.80 0.27 15.72
CA GLY A 369 -28.03 0.83 16.29
C GLY A 369 -27.97 2.32 16.63
N ASP A 370 -26.80 2.98 16.49
CA ASP A 370 -26.57 4.37 16.91
C ASP A 370 -26.97 4.58 18.40
N THR A 371 -26.58 3.64 19.26
CA THR A 371 -26.98 3.61 20.68
C THR A 371 -25.80 3.80 21.63
N GLY A 372 -26.08 4.07 22.91
CA GLY A 372 -25.05 4.21 23.94
C GLY A 372 -24.01 5.28 23.57
N ALA A 373 -22.73 4.91 23.65
CA ALA A 373 -21.61 5.79 23.31
C ALA A 373 -21.50 6.14 21.81
N PHE A 374 -22.24 5.44 20.94
CA PHE A 374 -22.25 5.66 19.50
C PHE A 374 -23.40 6.56 19.02
N LYS A 375 -24.28 7.02 19.91
CA LYS A 375 -25.40 7.89 19.54
C LYS A 375 -24.94 9.14 18.76
N GLY A 376 -25.51 9.35 17.58
CA GLY A 376 -25.18 10.46 16.69
C GLY A 376 -24.04 10.18 15.69
N VAL A 377 -23.35 9.05 15.78
CA VAL A 377 -22.30 8.66 14.83
C VAL A 377 -22.87 8.51 13.42
N ALA A 378 -24.10 7.99 13.28
CA ALA A 378 -24.76 7.89 11.98
C ALA A 378 -24.96 9.28 11.31
N ALA A 379 -25.26 10.32 12.09
CA ALA A 379 -25.40 11.68 11.57
C ALA A 379 -24.05 12.28 11.16
N LEU A 380 -23.00 12.06 11.97
CA LEU A 380 -21.64 12.49 11.64
C LEU A 380 -21.13 11.82 10.35
N ARG A 381 -21.33 10.50 10.22
CA ARG A 381 -20.99 9.74 9.01
C ARG A 381 -21.65 10.34 7.77
N ARG A 382 -22.97 10.57 7.80
CA ARG A 382 -23.71 11.16 6.66
C ARG A 382 -23.18 12.56 6.30
N THR A 383 -22.88 13.36 7.31
CA THR A 383 -22.32 14.71 7.13
C THR A 383 -20.95 14.67 6.47
N ALA A 384 -20.09 13.75 6.92
CA ALA A 384 -18.76 13.50 6.36
C ALA A 384 -18.80 12.83 4.97
N GLY A 385 -19.90 12.16 4.61
CA GLY A 385 -20.02 11.39 3.36
C GLY A 385 -19.45 9.97 3.44
N GLY A 386 -19.43 9.36 4.62
CA GLY A 386 -18.95 7.98 4.80
C GLY A 386 -19.96 6.94 4.32
N ALA A 387 -19.47 5.93 3.60
CA ALA A 387 -20.23 4.74 3.20
C ALA A 387 -20.20 3.69 4.31
N MET A 388 -19.02 3.49 4.90
CA MET A 388 -18.77 2.54 5.99
C MET A 388 -18.46 3.28 7.29
N THR A 389 -18.77 2.66 8.44
CA THR A 389 -18.29 3.09 9.75
C THR A 389 -17.40 2.03 10.36
N VAL A 390 -16.24 2.42 10.86
CA VAL A 390 -15.31 1.51 11.54
C VAL A 390 -15.02 2.02 12.94
N PHE A 391 -15.00 1.15 13.94
CA PHE A 391 -14.62 1.46 15.32
C PHE A 391 -13.32 0.75 15.72
N PHE A 392 -12.41 1.47 16.39
CA PHE A 392 -11.18 0.91 16.94
C PHE A 392 -11.08 1.08 18.46
N ALA A 393 -10.73 -0.02 19.12
CA ALA A 393 -10.35 -0.09 20.53
C ALA A 393 -8.93 -0.68 20.67
N PRO A 394 -8.24 -0.48 21.81
CA PRO A 394 -6.98 -1.15 22.07
C PRO A 394 -7.19 -2.67 22.19
N PHE A 395 -6.24 -3.49 21.77
CA PHE A 395 -6.26 -4.92 22.10
C PHE A 395 -5.72 -5.15 23.52
N ASN A 396 -6.57 -5.63 24.43
CA ASN A 396 -6.24 -5.88 25.83
C ASN A 396 -7.07 -7.05 26.42
N THR A 397 -6.96 -7.30 27.72
CA THR A 397 -7.66 -8.38 28.42
C THR A 397 -9.18 -8.34 28.26
N THR A 398 -9.76 -7.15 28.17
CA THR A 398 -11.22 -6.95 28.07
C THR A 398 -11.68 -7.01 26.63
N THR A 399 -11.03 -6.26 25.73
CA THR A 399 -11.44 -6.20 24.33
C THR A 399 -11.16 -7.49 23.57
N GLY A 400 -10.13 -8.24 23.99
CA GLY A 400 -9.72 -9.51 23.41
C GLY A 400 -10.36 -10.76 24.03
N SER A 401 -11.30 -10.62 24.97
CA SER A 401 -11.85 -11.76 25.72
C SER A 401 -12.65 -12.76 24.86
N THR A 402 -12.99 -12.40 23.62
CA THR A 402 -13.68 -13.24 22.63
C THR A 402 -12.74 -13.86 21.60
N ASN A 403 -11.42 -13.74 21.80
CA ASN A 403 -10.40 -14.28 20.90
C ASN A 403 -10.54 -13.81 19.43
N THR A 404 -11.04 -12.59 19.21
CA THR A 404 -11.07 -11.96 17.89
C THR A 404 -10.42 -10.57 17.90
N CYS A 405 -9.89 -10.19 16.74
CA CYS A 405 -9.39 -8.85 16.47
C CYS A 405 -10.43 -7.94 15.81
N GLY A 406 -11.54 -8.50 15.34
CA GLY A 406 -12.56 -7.75 14.62
C GLY A 406 -13.91 -8.46 14.59
N LEU A 407 -14.93 -7.70 14.23
CA LEU A 407 -16.25 -8.21 13.88
C LEU A 407 -16.87 -7.29 12.84
N ALA A 408 -17.41 -7.88 11.78
CA ALA A 408 -18.18 -7.18 10.76
C ALA A 408 -19.41 -7.97 10.30
N TYR A 409 -20.36 -7.26 9.69
CA TYR A 409 -21.51 -7.91 9.07
C TYR A 409 -21.17 -8.37 7.65
N VAL A 410 -21.80 -9.47 7.23
CA VAL A 410 -21.74 -9.98 5.86
C VAL A 410 -23.10 -9.77 5.19
N PRO A 411 -23.36 -8.59 4.57
CA PRO A 411 -24.58 -8.39 3.78
C PRO A 411 -24.63 -9.40 2.63
N GLY A 412 -25.83 -9.90 2.33
CA GLY A 412 -26.09 -10.91 1.30
C GLY A 412 -25.55 -12.31 1.62
N GLY A 413 -25.07 -12.56 2.85
CA GLY A 413 -24.56 -13.86 3.29
C GLY A 413 -25.52 -15.03 3.02
N GLY A 414 -24.98 -16.24 3.02
CA GLY A 414 -25.75 -17.45 2.72
C GLY A 414 -26.05 -17.62 1.23
N ALA A 415 -25.22 -17.04 0.36
CA ALA A 415 -25.41 -17.02 -1.09
C ALA A 415 -26.73 -16.33 -1.51
N GLY A 416 -27.14 -15.29 -0.77
CA GLY A 416 -28.38 -14.54 -1.02
C GLY A 416 -28.36 -13.67 -2.28
N GLY A 417 -27.21 -13.56 -2.94
CA GLY A 417 -27.01 -12.84 -4.19
C GLY A 417 -27.17 -11.32 -4.06
N MET A 418 -27.10 -10.63 -5.20
CA MET A 418 -27.17 -9.16 -5.22
C MET A 418 -28.50 -8.60 -4.71
N SER A 419 -29.60 -9.36 -4.80
CA SER A 419 -30.90 -8.93 -4.27
C SER A 419 -30.85 -8.75 -2.75
N LEU A 420 -30.40 -9.78 -2.02
CA LEU A 420 -30.28 -9.71 -0.56
C LEU A 420 -29.17 -8.74 -0.14
N PHE A 421 -28.05 -8.73 -0.86
CA PHE A 421 -26.97 -7.77 -0.62
C PHE A 421 -27.48 -6.32 -0.69
N ASN A 422 -28.18 -5.95 -1.77
CA ASN A 422 -28.72 -4.61 -1.96
C ASN A 422 -29.75 -4.23 -0.89
N ALA A 423 -30.53 -5.20 -0.40
CA ALA A 423 -31.51 -4.99 0.67
C ALA A 423 -30.85 -4.73 2.04
N GLN A 424 -29.67 -5.29 2.29
CA GLN A 424 -29.02 -5.25 3.61
C GLN A 424 -27.92 -4.18 3.72
N VAL A 425 -27.21 -3.89 2.63
CA VAL A 425 -25.99 -3.08 2.62
C VAL A 425 -26.18 -1.70 3.27
N GLY A 426 -27.32 -1.05 3.08
CA GLY A 426 -27.61 0.27 3.67
C GLY A 426 -27.58 0.32 5.21
N THR A 427 -27.70 -0.84 5.88
CA THR A 427 -27.73 -0.95 7.35
C THR A 427 -26.64 -1.85 7.94
N SER A 428 -25.74 -2.39 7.12
CA SER A 428 -24.78 -3.42 7.55
C SER A 428 -23.31 -3.03 7.38
N LEU A 429 -22.99 -1.86 6.81
CA LEU A 429 -21.60 -1.43 6.57
C LEU A 429 -20.87 -0.91 7.83
N PHE A 430 -20.64 -1.82 8.77
CA PHE A 430 -20.04 -1.56 10.07
C PHE A 430 -18.96 -2.59 10.40
N ALA A 431 -17.85 -2.15 11.00
CA ALA A 431 -16.84 -3.04 11.57
C ALA A 431 -16.33 -2.52 12.92
N ALA A 432 -16.16 -3.39 13.89
CA ALA A 432 -15.53 -3.07 15.18
C ALA A 432 -14.24 -3.88 15.32
N LEU A 433 -13.11 -3.21 15.61
CA LEU A 433 -11.79 -3.81 15.64
C LEU A 433 -11.01 -3.46 16.91
N ASN A 434 -10.10 -4.37 17.24
CA ASN A 434 -9.06 -4.19 18.23
C ASN A 434 -7.70 -4.07 17.54
N ASP A 435 -6.78 -3.28 18.10
CA ASP A 435 -5.43 -3.12 17.56
C ASP A 435 -4.36 -3.08 18.67
N GLY A 436 -3.26 -3.81 18.46
CA GLY A 436 -2.17 -3.96 19.42
C GLY A 436 -1.92 -5.43 19.81
N GLN A 437 -1.34 -5.62 20.99
CA GLN A 437 -0.98 -6.91 21.54
C GLN A 437 -1.23 -6.95 23.05
N ALA A 438 -1.57 -8.13 23.56
CA ALA A 438 -1.76 -8.41 24.98
C ALA A 438 -1.65 -9.92 25.23
N ASN A 439 -1.11 -10.31 26.39
CA ASN A 439 -1.11 -11.70 26.88
C ASN A 439 -0.54 -12.75 25.89
N GLY A 440 0.48 -12.39 25.11
CA GLY A 440 1.05 -13.30 24.11
C GLY A 440 0.19 -13.46 22.85
N TYR A 441 -0.77 -12.56 22.62
CA TYR A 441 -1.55 -12.47 21.39
C TYR A 441 -1.44 -11.09 20.77
N TYR A 442 -1.69 -10.99 19.46
CA TYR A 442 -1.71 -9.73 18.74
C TYR A 442 -2.75 -9.71 17.62
N CYS A 443 -3.12 -8.50 17.21
CA CYS A 443 -3.93 -8.29 16.02
C CYS A 443 -3.06 -8.02 14.79
N GLU A 444 -3.32 -8.80 13.74
CA GLU A 444 -2.61 -8.70 12.47
C GLU A 444 -2.95 -7.39 11.75
N MET A 445 -2.02 -6.84 11.00
CA MET A 445 -2.25 -5.61 10.24
C MET A 445 -3.30 -5.78 9.13
N LEU A 446 -3.59 -7.02 8.72
CA LEU A 446 -4.62 -7.36 7.73
C LEU A 446 -6.04 -7.44 8.33
N SER A 447 -6.23 -7.32 9.65
CA SER A 447 -7.56 -7.41 10.26
C SER A 447 -8.54 -6.39 9.70
N LEU A 448 -8.15 -5.13 9.47
CA LEU A 448 -9.05 -4.16 8.84
C LEU A 448 -9.42 -4.56 7.41
N ALA A 449 -8.46 -5.04 6.63
CA ALA A 449 -8.73 -5.48 5.26
C ALA A 449 -9.74 -6.64 5.23
N HIS A 450 -9.64 -7.54 6.21
CA HIS A 450 -10.53 -8.68 6.44
C HIS A 450 -11.96 -8.24 6.77
N GLU A 451 -12.13 -7.37 7.77
CA GLU A 451 -13.46 -6.88 8.18
C GLU A 451 -14.15 -6.05 7.08
N LEU A 452 -13.39 -5.25 6.33
CA LEU A 452 -13.93 -4.55 5.15
C LEU A 452 -14.33 -5.55 4.06
N GLY A 453 -13.67 -6.72 4.00
CA GLY A 453 -14.01 -7.81 3.08
C GLY A 453 -15.36 -8.43 3.42
N HIS A 454 -15.65 -8.62 4.71
CA HIS A 454 -16.98 -9.03 5.17
C HIS A 454 -18.07 -8.04 4.76
N ASN A 455 -17.84 -6.73 4.98
CA ASN A 455 -18.75 -5.67 4.57
C ASN A 455 -18.99 -5.62 3.04
N LEU A 456 -18.05 -6.13 2.25
CA LEU A 456 -18.17 -6.30 0.79
C LEU A 456 -18.80 -7.63 0.37
N GLY A 457 -19.23 -8.45 1.32
CA GLY A 457 -19.98 -9.68 1.08
C GLY A 457 -19.15 -10.95 1.02
N ASN A 458 -17.93 -10.94 1.56
CA ASN A 458 -17.06 -12.11 1.57
C ASN A 458 -17.21 -12.91 2.86
N ALA A 459 -17.07 -14.22 2.77
CA ALA A 459 -16.93 -15.11 3.92
C ALA A 459 -15.47 -15.58 4.05
N HIS A 460 -15.18 -16.30 5.14
CA HIS A 460 -13.87 -16.91 5.34
C HIS A 460 -13.51 -17.93 4.26
N ASP A 461 -12.36 -18.57 4.38
CA ASP A 461 -12.13 -19.83 3.69
C ASP A 461 -13.09 -20.93 4.17
N LYS A 462 -13.30 -21.94 3.32
CA LYS A 462 -14.29 -22.99 3.53
C LYS A 462 -14.10 -23.81 4.81
N ALA A 463 -12.85 -23.94 5.31
CA ALA A 463 -12.59 -24.69 6.53
C ALA A 463 -13.00 -23.90 7.78
N ASN A 464 -13.17 -22.59 7.67
CA ASN A 464 -13.38 -21.67 8.77
C ASN A 464 -14.65 -20.83 8.64
N SER A 465 -15.59 -21.24 7.78
CA SER A 465 -16.86 -20.56 7.61
C SER A 465 -18.03 -21.53 7.67
N SER A 466 -19.11 -21.11 8.33
CA SER A 466 -20.37 -21.85 8.38
C SER A 466 -21.32 -21.51 7.24
N PHE A 467 -21.06 -20.44 6.46
CA PHE A 467 -21.91 -19.99 5.35
C PHE A 467 -21.10 -19.30 4.25
N PRO A 468 -21.54 -19.35 2.97
CA PRO A 468 -20.91 -18.57 1.91
C PRO A 468 -21.21 -17.07 2.06
N GLY A 469 -20.40 -16.21 1.46
CA GLY A 469 -20.74 -14.79 1.33
C GLY A 469 -21.93 -14.54 0.37
N VAL A 470 -21.89 -13.43 -0.35
CA VAL A 470 -22.97 -13.01 -1.27
C VAL A 470 -23.31 -14.05 -2.33
N PHE A 471 -22.28 -14.73 -2.82
CA PHE A 471 -22.41 -15.81 -3.81
C PHE A 471 -21.81 -17.10 -3.25
N SER A 472 -22.21 -18.25 -3.81
CA SER A 472 -21.69 -19.58 -3.43
C SER A 472 -20.17 -19.74 -3.55
N TYR A 473 -19.49 -18.87 -4.31
CA TYR A 473 -18.04 -18.83 -4.45
C TYR A 473 -17.33 -17.76 -3.59
N SER A 474 -18.06 -17.01 -2.77
CA SER A 474 -17.53 -15.86 -1.99
C SER A 474 -16.76 -16.30 -0.74
N TYR A 475 -15.84 -17.23 -0.89
CA TYR A 475 -14.97 -17.75 0.17
C TYR A 475 -13.52 -17.31 -0.02
N GLY A 476 -12.86 -17.00 1.09
CA GLY A 476 -11.41 -16.95 1.17
C GLY A 476 -10.75 -18.27 0.76
N LYS A 477 -9.42 -18.26 0.68
CA LYS A 477 -8.62 -19.45 0.39
C LYS A 477 -7.39 -19.53 1.26
N GLY A 478 -7.06 -20.73 1.70
CA GLY A 478 -5.72 -21.06 2.15
C GLY A 478 -5.37 -22.53 1.91
N ILE A 479 -4.08 -22.82 2.05
CA ILE A 479 -3.48 -24.15 2.08
C ILE A 479 -2.43 -24.13 3.19
N SER A 480 -2.62 -24.99 4.20
CA SER A 480 -1.78 -25.02 5.40
C SER A 480 -0.30 -25.20 5.05
N GLY A 481 0.55 -24.37 5.66
CA GLY A 481 1.99 -24.35 5.43
C GLY A 481 2.41 -23.70 4.11
N GLN A 482 1.47 -23.27 3.26
CA GLN A 482 1.77 -22.63 1.98
C GLN A 482 1.30 -21.19 1.91
N PHE A 483 0.01 -20.93 2.15
CA PHE A 483 -0.54 -19.58 2.19
C PHE A 483 -1.95 -19.53 2.80
N GLY A 484 -2.36 -18.36 3.27
CA GLY A 484 -3.74 -17.98 3.53
C GLY A 484 -3.99 -16.54 3.09
N THR A 485 -5.00 -16.37 2.25
CA THR A 485 -5.44 -15.06 1.74
C THR A 485 -6.03 -14.19 2.85
N VAL A 486 -6.36 -12.93 2.55
CA VAL A 486 -6.91 -11.97 3.53
C VAL A 486 -8.17 -12.50 4.22
N MET A 487 -9.03 -13.27 3.53
CA MET A 487 -10.22 -13.88 4.14
C MET A 487 -9.98 -15.28 4.72
N SER A 488 -8.74 -15.71 4.94
CA SER A 488 -8.44 -17.05 5.48
C SER A 488 -7.71 -16.99 6.81
N TYR A 489 -7.98 -17.95 7.70
CA TYR A 489 -7.22 -18.12 8.94
C TYR A 489 -5.99 -19.01 8.82
N ILE A 490 -5.75 -19.55 7.62
CA ILE A 490 -4.65 -20.46 7.37
C ILE A 490 -3.34 -19.67 7.27
N SER A 491 -2.24 -20.25 7.76
CA SER A 491 -0.91 -19.63 7.74
C SER A 491 0.08 -20.40 6.84
N PRO A 492 1.11 -19.73 6.29
CA PRO A 492 1.46 -18.31 6.45
C PRO A 492 0.50 -17.38 5.70
N ARG A 493 0.38 -16.11 6.11
CA ARG A 493 -0.55 -15.15 5.48
C ARG A 493 0.10 -14.49 4.27
N VAL A 494 -0.73 -14.17 3.28
CA VAL A 494 -0.39 -13.30 2.15
C VAL A 494 -1.40 -12.17 2.06
N ALA A 495 -0.96 -10.94 1.76
CA ALA A 495 -1.84 -9.78 1.60
C ALA A 495 -2.52 -9.76 0.23
N LEU A 496 -3.13 -10.89 -0.15
CA LEU A 496 -3.94 -11.04 -1.36
C LEU A 496 -5.30 -11.63 -1.00
N PHE A 497 -6.32 -11.23 -1.74
CA PHE A 497 -7.65 -11.83 -1.73
C PHE A 497 -7.73 -13.04 -2.68
N SER A 498 -8.66 -13.96 -2.42
CA SER A 498 -8.77 -15.20 -3.19
C SER A 498 -9.31 -14.97 -4.61
N SER A 499 -8.63 -15.58 -5.59
CA SER A 499 -9.02 -15.63 -6.99
C SER A 499 -8.21 -16.72 -7.70
N PRO A 500 -8.84 -17.54 -8.58
CA PRO A 500 -8.12 -18.56 -9.37
C PRO A 500 -7.16 -17.97 -10.42
N GLN A 501 -7.22 -16.67 -10.69
CA GLN A 501 -6.39 -15.95 -11.64
C GLN A 501 -5.14 -15.32 -10.99
N LEU A 502 -5.06 -15.33 -9.65
CA LEU A 502 -3.91 -14.84 -8.89
C LEU A 502 -3.03 -16.00 -8.41
N THR A 503 -1.76 -15.72 -8.10
CA THR A 503 -0.78 -16.71 -7.63
C THR A 503 -0.29 -16.39 -6.22
N CYS A 504 -0.38 -17.38 -5.32
CA CYS A 504 -0.14 -17.24 -3.88
C CYS A 504 1.14 -17.90 -3.36
N THR A 505 1.91 -18.60 -4.21
CA THR A 505 3.21 -19.20 -3.85
C THR A 505 4.20 -19.11 -5.01
N ALA A 506 5.49 -19.38 -4.74
CA ALA A 506 6.51 -19.45 -5.79
C ALA A 506 6.29 -20.60 -6.78
N SER A 507 5.75 -21.71 -6.30
CA SER A 507 5.31 -22.86 -7.11
C SER A 507 4.00 -22.64 -7.88
N LYS A 508 3.60 -21.39 -8.12
CA LYS A 508 2.40 -21.02 -8.87
C LYS A 508 1.06 -21.53 -8.31
N GLN A 509 0.96 -21.78 -7.01
CA GLN A 509 -0.33 -22.19 -6.45
C GLN A 509 -1.34 -21.05 -6.62
N PRO A 510 -2.51 -21.30 -7.24
CA PRO A 510 -3.54 -20.28 -7.37
C PRO A 510 -4.01 -19.77 -6.00
N CYS A 511 -4.28 -18.48 -5.90
CA CYS A 511 -4.81 -17.87 -4.67
C CYS A 511 -6.26 -18.25 -4.39
N GLY A 512 -6.92 -18.98 -5.28
CA GLY A 512 -8.34 -19.31 -5.17
C GLY A 512 -8.75 -20.41 -6.13
N THR A 513 -10.02 -20.78 -6.08
CA THR A 513 -10.64 -21.74 -6.98
C THR A 513 -11.90 -21.12 -7.58
N ALA A 514 -12.59 -21.83 -8.47
CA ALA A 514 -13.91 -21.39 -8.95
C ALA A 514 -14.94 -21.21 -7.81
N THR A 515 -14.68 -21.79 -6.63
CA THR A 515 -15.56 -21.71 -5.45
C THR A 515 -14.97 -20.90 -4.29
N GLU A 516 -13.79 -20.32 -4.48
CA GLU A 516 -13.06 -19.50 -3.49
C GLU A 516 -12.49 -18.28 -4.23
N ASN A 517 -13.38 -17.34 -4.58
CA ASN A 517 -13.10 -16.20 -5.47
C ASN A 517 -13.76 -14.90 -4.97
N VAL A 518 -13.25 -14.35 -3.88
CA VAL A 518 -13.76 -13.10 -3.28
C VAL A 518 -13.42 -11.86 -4.11
N VAL A 519 -12.39 -11.89 -4.96
CA VAL A 519 -12.11 -10.78 -5.89
C VAL A 519 -13.30 -10.56 -6.83
N ALA A 520 -13.86 -11.64 -7.39
CA ALA A 520 -15.05 -11.54 -8.23
C ALA A 520 -16.26 -10.99 -7.48
N THR A 521 -16.45 -11.39 -6.22
CA THR A 521 -17.52 -10.85 -5.34
C THR A 521 -17.37 -9.34 -5.19
N MET A 522 -16.18 -8.87 -4.83
CA MET A 522 -15.92 -7.45 -4.61
C MET A 522 -16.06 -6.60 -5.87
N ILE A 523 -15.67 -7.11 -7.04
CA ILE A 523 -15.90 -6.40 -8.31
C ILE A 523 -17.39 -6.16 -8.56
N GLN A 524 -18.26 -7.06 -8.12
CA GLN A 524 -19.72 -6.93 -8.27
C GLN A 524 -20.34 -6.05 -7.18
N THR A 525 -19.83 -6.07 -5.95
CA THR A 525 -20.43 -5.37 -4.81
C THR A 525 -19.90 -3.95 -4.60
N LYS A 526 -18.67 -3.64 -5.06
CA LYS A 526 -17.99 -2.36 -4.78
C LYS A 526 -18.75 -1.12 -5.23
N GLY A 527 -19.43 -1.20 -6.39
CA GLY A 527 -20.20 -0.08 -6.92
C GLY A 527 -21.39 0.28 -6.03
N THR A 528 -22.12 -0.73 -5.56
CA THR A 528 -23.26 -0.55 -4.64
C THR A 528 -22.80 0.06 -3.32
N VAL A 529 -21.68 -0.39 -2.77
CA VAL A 529 -21.12 0.13 -1.51
C VAL A 529 -20.64 1.57 -1.68
N ALA A 530 -19.88 1.85 -2.75
CA ALA A 530 -19.36 3.20 -3.02
C ALA A 530 -20.48 4.24 -3.16
N ALA A 531 -21.61 3.86 -3.75
CA ALA A 531 -22.77 4.72 -3.95
C ALA A 531 -23.45 5.20 -2.64
N LEU A 532 -23.16 4.57 -1.51
CA LEU A 532 -23.68 5.00 -0.20
C LEU A 532 -22.88 6.15 0.42
N GLY A 533 -21.69 6.43 -0.12
CA GLY A 533 -20.79 7.48 0.34
C GLY A 533 -20.64 8.61 -0.66
N ASN A 534 -19.74 9.54 -0.35
CA ASN A 534 -19.37 10.63 -1.24
C ASN A 534 -17.87 10.91 -1.14
N ALA A 535 -17.10 10.34 -2.07
CA ALA A 535 -15.64 10.49 -2.10
C ALA A 535 -15.15 11.92 -2.43
N ALA A 536 -16.01 12.77 -2.97
CA ALA A 536 -15.70 14.18 -3.19
C ALA A 536 -15.67 14.97 -1.88
N LYS A 537 -16.31 14.46 -0.81
CA LYS A 537 -16.10 15.00 0.53
C LYS A 537 -14.71 14.59 1.01
N ALA A 538 -13.94 15.56 1.46
CA ALA A 538 -12.61 15.32 2.01
C ALA A 538 -12.69 15.10 3.52
N SER A 539 -11.72 14.35 4.06
CA SER A 539 -11.58 14.08 5.49
C SER A 539 -11.47 15.38 6.26
N VAL A 540 -12.54 15.78 6.91
CA VAL A 540 -12.57 16.96 7.81
C VAL A 540 -12.08 18.28 7.16
N SER A 541 -11.87 18.33 5.84
CA SER A 541 -11.68 19.58 5.08
C SER A 541 -13.00 20.35 4.89
N THR A 542 -14.07 19.94 5.58
CA THR A 542 -15.34 20.65 5.63
C THR A 542 -15.26 22.03 6.30
N GLU A 543 -14.09 22.45 6.78
CA GLU A 543 -13.80 23.86 7.12
C GLU A 543 -13.10 24.63 6.01
N GLY A 544 -13.13 24.13 4.77
CA GLY A 544 -12.54 24.83 3.65
C GLY A 544 -11.07 25.18 3.90
N SER A 545 -10.24 24.16 4.14
CA SER A 545 -8.80 24.32 4.27
C SER A 545 -8.06 23.22 3.50
N THR A 546 -6.90 23.54 2.95
CA THR A 546 -5.99 22.61 2.28
C THR A 546 -4.79 22.31 3.17
N VAL A 547 -4.32 21.06 3.15
CA VAL A 547 -3.12 20.64 3.87
C VAL A 547 -1.87 20.82 3.02
N VAL A 548 -0.83 21.34 3.65
CA VAL A 548 0.52 21.39 3.10
C VAL A 548 1.44 20.65 4.05
N ALA A 549 2.27 19.75 3.55
CA ALA A 549 3.30 19.12 4.38
C ALA A 549 4.68 19.13 3.72
N GLY A 550 5.71 19.39 4.51
CA GLY A 550 7.11 19.36 4.07
C GLY A 550 8.03 18.88 5.18
N TRP A 551 9.33 19.01 4.99
CA TRP A 551 10.31 18.42 5.90
C TRP A 551 11.28 19.44 6.49
N LEU A 552 11.58 19.27 7.77
CA LEU A 552 12.71 19.84 8.47
C LEU A 552 13.81 18.79 8.54
N LEU A 553 14.97 19.11 8.01
CA LEU A 553 16.08 18.19 7.84
C LEU A 553 17.36 18.80 8.40
N ASN A 554 18.26 17.97 8.90
CA ASN A 554 19.64 18.37 9.10
C ASN A 554 20.34 18.52 7.74
N ALA A 555 21.51 19.17 7.71
CA ALA A 555 22.31 19.32 6.50
C ALA A 555 22.68 17.98 5.81
N ASN A 556 22.76 16.88 6.57
CA ASN A 556 23.00 15.53 6.06
C ASN A 556 21.72 14.80 5.58
N GLY A 557 20.57 15.48 5.57
CA GLY A 557 19.29 14.95 5.10
C GLY A 557 18.53 14.08 6.12
N THR A 558 19.05 13.86 7.33
CA THR A 558 18.28 13.18 8.38
C THR A 558 17.22 14.11 8.97
N PRO A 559 16.13 13.59 9.55
CA PRO A 559 15.11 14.42 10.18
C PRO A 559 15.69 15.38 11.22
N PHE A 560 15.30 16.66 11.14
CA PHE A 560 15.53 17.62 12.22
C PHE A 560 14.35 17.56 13.19
N THR A 561 14.61 17.04 14.39
CA THR A 561 13.56 16.74 15.39
C THR A 561 13.67 17.59 16.65
N THR A 562 14.64 18.52 16.70
CA THR A 562 14.75 19.51 17.77
C THR A 562 13.68 20.60 17.60
N ALA A 563 13.38 21.34 18.68
CA ALA A 563 12.42 22.44 18.65
C ALA A 563 12.73 23.44 17.51
N ALA A 564 11.77 23.57 16.59
CA ALA A 564 11.77 24.51 15.48
C ALA A 564 10.35 25.07 15.31
N THR A 565 10.24 26.28 14.77
CA THR A 565 8.96 26.90 14.44
C THR A 565 8.91 27.16 12.94
N VAL A 566 7.91 26.59 12.28
CA VAL A 566 7.55 26.94 10.90
C VAL A 566 6.60 28.13 10.97
N LYS A 567 7.06 29.29 10.51
CA LYS A 567 6.33 30.55 10.56
C LYS A 567 5.75 30.88 9.18
N PRO A 568 4.42 30.85 9.02
CA PRO A 568 3.79 31.39 7.83
C PRO A 568 3.79 32.92 7.84
N THR A 569 3.80 33.52 6.65
CA THR A 569 3.66 34.98 6.50
C THR A 569 2.22 35.44 6.76
N ASP A 570 1.23 34.61 6.41
CA ASP A 570 -0.19 34.85 6.74
C ASP A 570 -0.54 34.16 8.06
N ALA A 571 -0.98 34.95 9.05
CA ALA A 571 -1.26 34.48 10.40
C ALA A 571 -2.45 33.51 10.51
N ARG A 572 -3.29 33.40 9.47
CA ARG A 572 -4.41 32.45 9.44
C ARG A 572 -3.95 31.03 9.11
N ILE A 573 -2.75 30.86 8.57
CA ILE A 573 -2.15 29.56 8.34
C ILE A 573 -1.63 29.04 9.67
N THR A 574 -1.98 27.81 10.02
CA THR A 574 -1.47 27.15 11.22
C THR A 574 -0.53 26.04 10.81
N CYS A 575 0.70 26.04 11.32
CA CYS A 575 1.69 25.01 11.06
C CYS A 575 2.10 24.31 12.36
N GLY A 576 2.25 22.99 12.29
CA GLY A 576 2.78 22.16 13.35
C GLY A 576 4.00 21.37 12.87
N THR A 577 4.98 21.22 13.75
CA THR A 577 6.13 20.33 13.59
C THR A 577 6.01 19.18 14.58
N GLY A 578 6.75 18.09 14.36
CA GLY A 578 6.80 16.99 15.31
C GLY A 578 8.12 16.23 15.31
N THR A 579 8.10 15.04 15.90
CA THR A 579 9.28 14.20 16.15
C THR A 579 9.83 13.50 14.91
N THR A 580 9.14 13.53 13.77
CA THR A 580 9.60 12.87 12.54
C THR A 580 10.33 13.81 11.59
N GLY A 581 10.40 15.11 11.91
CA GLY A 581 10.88 16.15 11.00
C GLY A 581 9.84 16.55 9.94
N LEU A 582 8.71 15.86 9.83
CA LEU A 582 7.59 16.32 9.02
C LEU A 582 6.93 17.53 9.69
N TYR A 583 6.69 18.59 8.92
CA TYR A 583 5.79 19.66 9.32
C TYR A 583 4.52 19.61 8.48
N VAL A 584 3.40 19.99 9.08
CA VAL A 584 2.09 20.02 8.43
C VAL A 584 1.46 21.38 8.72
N CYS A 585 0.93 22.02 7.69
CA CYS A 585 0.21 23.28 7.78
C CYS A 585 -1.22 23.11 7.27
N THR A 586 -2.16 23.77 7.94
CA THR A 586 -3.54 23.93 7.49
C THR A 586 -3.69 25.32 6.91
N VAL A 587 -4.12 25.39 5.66
CA VAL A 587 -4.23 26.63 4.88
C VAL A 587 -5.71 26.89 4.58
N PRO A 588 -6.33 27.93 5.15
CA PRO A 588 -7.69 28.31 4.82
C PRO A 588 -7.90 28.58 3.33
N ASN A 589 -9.06 28.22 2.78
CA ASN A 589 -9.42 28.32 1.37
C ASN A 589 -9.37 29.75 0.81
N THR A 590 -9.36 30.76 1.68
CA THR A 590 -9.18 32.15 1.27
C THR A 590 -7.75 32.47 0.80
N ILE A 591 -6.79 31.59 1.06
CA ILE A 591 -5.36 31.79 0.78
C ILE A 591 -4.95 30.87 -0.39
N SER A 592 -4.33 31.44 -1.42
CA SER A 592 -3.83 30.71 -2.61
C SER A 592 -2.31 30.67 -2.72
N SER A 593 -1.61 31.52 -1.96
CA SER A 593 -0.15 31.56 -1.91
C SER A 593 0.29 31.44 -0.47
N VAL A 594 1.23 30.53 -0.23
CA VAL A 594 1.75 30.25 1.10
C VAL A 594 3.25 30.50 1.07
N THR A 595 3.72 31.25 2.07
CA THR A 595 5.14 31.54 2.27
C THR A 595 5.50 31.18 3.70
N LEU A 596 6.44 30.26 3.85
CA LEU A 596 6.91 29.73 5.12
C LEU A 596 8.39 30.08 5.33
N SER A 597 8.75 30.37 6.57
CA SER A 597 10.13 30.45 7.04
C SER A 597 10.31 29.54 8.26
N VAL A 598 11.55 29.18 8.58
CA VAL A 598 11.84 28.31 9.74
C VAL A 598 12.77 29.02 10.70
N THR A 599 12.42 29.02 11.98
CA THR A 599 13.28 29.48 13.07
C THR A 599 13.63 28.30 13.98
N ALA A 600 14.92 28.08 14.24
CA ALA A 600 15.41 27.13 15.24
C ALA A 600 16.67 27.68 15.91
N THR A 601 16.80 27.51 17.23
CA THR A 601 17.87 28.11 18.02
C THR A 601 19.26 27.68 17.53
N GLY A 602 20.11 28.66 17.19
CA GLY A 602 21.47 28.42 16.70
C GLY A 602 21.56 27.81 15.30
N LYS A 603 20.47 27.82 14.53
CA LYS A 603 20.40 27.25 13.18
C LYS A 603 19.99 28.27 12.14
N VAL A 604 20.43 28.03 10.90
CA VAL A 604 19.97 28.72 9.69
C VAL A 604 19.31 27.71 8.76
N ALA A 605 18.20 28.11 8.14
CA ALA A 605 17.43 27.28 7.22
C ALA A 605 17.81 27.55 5.76
N ALA A 606 17.93 26.49 4.96
CA ALA A 606 18.10 26.54 3.52
C ALA A 606 16.98 25.72 2.84
N PRO A 607 16.17 26.32 1.94
CA PRO A 607 16.12 27.75 1.65
C PRO A 607 15.66 28.56 2.88
N ALA A 608 15.97 29.86 2.94
CA ALA A 608 15.54 30.71 4.05
C ALA A 608 14.00 30.89 4.09
N VAL A 609 13.38 30.82 2.91
CA VAL A 609 11.94 30.94 2.70
C VAL A 609 11.51 29.88 1.68
N GLY A 610 10.37 29.24 1.93
CA GLY A 610 9.69 28.35 1.00
C GLY A 610 8.36 28.95 0.57
N SER A 611 8.11 29.07 -0.72
CA SER A 611 6.85 29.58 -1.28
C SER A 611 6.24 28.57 -2.23
N PHE A 612 4.92 28.40 -2.16
CA PHE A 612 4.17 27.51 -3.04
C PHE A 612 2.72 28.00 -3.20
N THR A 613 2.08 27.56 -4.28
CA THR A 613 0.68 27.86 -4.60
C THR A 613 -0.21 26.69 -4.21
N VAL A 614 -1.40 27.01 -3.72
CA VAL A 614 -2.44 26.02 -3.43
C VAL A 614 -3.52 26.13 -4.51
N ASP A 615 -3.63 25.10 -5.35
CA ASP A 615 -4.75 24.98 -6.28
C ASP A 615 -5.99 24.51 -5.52
N ARG A 616 -7.04 25.33 -5.54
CA ARG A 616 -8.27 25.08 -4.80
C ARG A 616 -9.19 24.09 -5.52
N LEU A 617 -9.05 23.95 -6.83
CA LEU A 617 -9.89 23.05 -7.62
C LEU A 617 -9.45 21.59 -7.51
N SER A 618 -8.18 21.35 -7.16
CA SER A 618 -7.66 20.00 -7.04
C SER A 618 -8.16 19.29 -5.77
N ASN A 619 -8.47 20.04 -4.70
CA ASN A 619 -8.76 19.49 -3.36
C ASN A 619 -7.70 18.46 -2.91
N THR A 620 -6.46 18.64 -3.37
CA THR A 620 -5.33 17.76 -3.06
C THR A 620 -4.37 18.42 -2.08
N PRO A 621 -3.74 17.64 -1.20
CA PRO A 621 -2.63 18.11 -0.38
C PRO A 621 -1.47 18.63 -1.22
N VAL A 622 -0.72 19.59 -0.68
CA VAL A 622 0.42 20.20 -1.36
C VAL A 622 1.72 19.76 -0.69
N ASN A 623 2.67 19.31 -1.51
CA ASN A 623 4.04 19.07 -1.05
C ASN A 623 4.72 20.42 -0.78
N GLY A 624 4.99 20.71 0.49
CA GLY A 624 5.70 21.88 0.97
C GLY A 624 7.22 21.78 0.80
N THR A 625 7.89 22.90 1.01
CA THR A 625 9.35 23.02 0.92
C THR A 625 10.07 22.12 1.94
N ARG A 626 11.20 21.53 1.54
CA ARG A 626 12.14 20.91 2.46
C ARG A 626 13.14 21.96 2.95
N PHE A 627 13.22 22.14 4.26
CA PHE A 627 14.14 23.07 4.91
C PHE A 627 15.30 22.29 5.54
N TYR A 628 16.52 22.61 5.13
CA TYR A 628 17.76 22.06 5.68
C TYR A 628 18.33 23.03 6.73
N LEU A 629 18.43 22.56 7.97
CA LEU A 629 18.89 23.31 9.12
C LEU A 629 20.35 22.98 9.41
N SER A 630 21.19 24.01 9.37
CA SER A 630 22.64 23.93 9.63
C SER A 630 23.05 24.91 10.72
N ALA A 631 24.23 24.74 11.31
CA ALA A 631 24.73 25.66 12.33
C ALA A 631 24.86 27.08 11.77
N ALA A 632 24.42 28.08 12.53
CA ALA A 632 24.66 29.46 12.16
C ALA A 632 26.18 29.75 12.08
N PRO A 633 26.63 30.58 11.11
CA PRO A 633 28.03 31.00 11.06
C PRO A 633 28.44 31.62 12.40
N ALA A 634 29.63 31.28 12.89
CA ALA A 634 30.19 31.96 14.06
C ALA A 634 30.36 33.45 13.75
N PRO A 635 30.07 34.37 14.70
CA PRO A 635 30.39 35.78 14.51
C PRO A 635 31.88 35.90 14.19
N ALA A 636 32.24 36.69 13.17
CA ALA A 636 33.64 36.94 12.87
C ALA A 636 34.35 37.48 14.12
N PRO A 637 35.56 36.99 14.46
CA PRO A 637 36.27 37.49 15.62
C PRO A 637 36.47 39.00 15.48
N VAL A 638 35.93 39.75 16.44
CA VAL A 638 36.09 41.20 16.50
C VAL A 638 37.58 41.48 16.65
N THR A 639 38.21 41.92 15.56
CA THR A 639 39.59 42.39 15.59
C THR A 639 39.57 43.73 16.31
N VAL A 640 39.82 43.69 17.62
CA VAL A 640 40.08 44.91 18.38
C VAL A 640 41.38 45.49 17.83
N LYS A 641 41.28 46.52 16.98
CA LYS A 641 42.42 47.36 16.65
C LYS A 641 42.87 48.02 17.96
N LYS A 642 44.05 47.62 18.43
CA LYS A 642 44.75 48.31 19.53
C LYS A 642 45.22 49.68 19.07
#